data_AF-A0A936HGT5-F1
#
_entry.id   AF-A0A936HGT5-F1
#
_cell.length_a   1.000
_cell.length_b   1.000
_cell.length_c   1.000
_cell.angle_alpha   90.00
_cell.angle_beta   90.00
_cell.angle_gamma   90.00
#
_symmetry.space_group_name_H-M   'P 1'
#
loop_
_entity.id
_entity.type
_entity.pdbx_description
1 polymer ?
#
loop_
_entity_poly.entity_id
_entity_poly.type
_entity_poly.pdbx_seq_one_letter_code
_entity_poly.pdbx_strand_id
1 'polypeptide(L)'
;MIYPGATWATRTPEAAGLQSSALDEFRDATGDLNGFIVKDGYKVYGWGSDSKEIEWASAAKPVYSTMALFALQEGRLASLDEPIADYGWSSELRADDLTLSFRHLANNMSGYALPETPGQAWGYNDYAIKLYTKTLFEEVFDDASANATATDPNRLGDLDFQDGAILDSTVAVRKDVGLATSVRDFARIGWLWLNEGEWDGKQLLPASYFDTYFKAQVPADLPRTSGSPVDDYLNMRPDGAGADQTPLGPGVYGMNLWFNTNGQMWPDAPIDTFQANGHWNREVLTVIPSLNMVAAWNAPSIGNPNTFNVAMNDLLRKLVAAADDSPPPPTGDLPTLSAGRIEAEAMKLDGYIIESRAVSSGGKHVKTLGEGSGTFVFTGADGVYEIAVAHNDENDGAGTGRFFIDGAQTSTWRFDKNSGWNEHVFTATIASGDVLQVATTKQGGEYGRVDYVEVRSDDGSSPPPPPPSTDPPPSNEEPPPSSGDLPTLSGGRIEAEAMKLDGYTVESRAASSGGKHVKTFSEGSGKFVFTGDTGDHQIAVRYNDENDGAGSGRISVDGAQVSTWQFNGNNGWGEQVFAASLDAGDVIEVSTRQQGGEYGRVDYVEVRTDDGSSPPSPPPSTEPPPSNEEPPPSSGDLPTLSGGRIEAEAMKLDGYSVESRAASSGGKHVKTFSEGSGKFVFTGDTGDHQIVVRYNDESDGAGSGTVLVDDAEVSAWPFDKSTGWGQRVFTASLDSGDVIEVSTRQQGGEYGRIDYVEII
;
A
#
# COMPACT_ATOMS: atom_id res chain seq x y z
N MET A 1 -11.94 -7.94 -35.44
CA MET A 1 -12.38 -7.48 -34.10
C MET A 1 -13.60 -6.57 -34.26
N ILE A 2 -14.18 -6.07 -33.18
CA ILE A 2 -15.31 -5.13 -33.23
C ILE A 2 -14.77 -3.74 -32.95
N TYR A 3 -15.16 -2.78 -33.80
CA TYR A 3 -14.78 -1.38 -33.68
C TYR A 3 -16.01 -0.54 -33.39
N PRO A 4 -15.89 0.54 -32.60
CA PRO A 4 -16.98 1.48 -32.42
C PRO A 4 -17.28 2.18 -33.75
N GLY A 5 -18.55 2.50 -33.99
CA GLY A 5 -18.89 3.51 -35.00
C GLY A 5 -18.75 4.92 -34.43
N ALA A 6 -19.51 5.86 -34.98
CA ALA A 6 -19.61 7.23 -34.45
C ALA A 6 -19.94 7.28 -32.94
N THR A 7 -20.62 6.26 -32.41
CA THR A 7 -20.80 6.05 -30.97
C THR A 7 -20.40 4.62 -30.61
N TRP A 8 -19.85 4.43 -29.40
CA TRP A 8 -19.59 3.10 -28.85
C TRP A 8 -20.88 2.30 -28.72
N ALA A 9 -20.88 1.07 -29.25
CA ALA A 9 -21.92 0.10 -28.92
C ALA A 9 -21.75 -0.34 -27.46
N THR A 10 -22.86 -0.47 -26.73
CA THR A 10 -22.84 -0.84 -25.31
C THR A 10 -23.18 -2.32 -25.13
N ARG A 11 -22.53 -2.95 -24.17
CA ARG A 11 -22.90 -4.27 -23.64
C ARG A 11 -22.94 -4.17 -22.11
N THR A 12 -23.73 -4.99 -21.41
CA THR A 12 -23.63 -5.04 -19.95
C THR A 12 -22.33 -5.72 -19.55
N PRO A 13 -21.79 -5.47 -18.33
CA PRO A 13 -20.63 -6.19 -17.83
C PRO A 13 -20.76 -7.71 -17.98
N GLU A 14 -21.89 -8.28 -17.54
CA GLU A 14 -22.11 -9.74 -17.52
C GLU A 14 -22.13 -10.33 -18.93
N ALA A 15 -22.73 -9.62 -19.88
CA ALA A 15 -22.76 -10.02 -21.28
C ALA A 15 -21.38 -9.91 -21.96
N ALA A 16 -20.41 -9.27 -21.32
CA ALA A 16 -19.01 -9.21 -21.74
C ALA A 16 -18.09 -10.09 -20.88
N GLY A 17 -18.65 -10.95 -20.01
CA GLY A 17 -17.89 -11.81 -19.11
C GLY A 17 -17.26 -11.06 -17.95
N LEU A 18 -17.88 -9.95 -17.51
CA LEU A 18 -17.39 -9.15 -16.39
C LEU A 18 -18.38 -9.13 -15.22
N GLN A 19 -17.86 -9.11 -14.01
CA GLN A 19 -18.63 -8.97 -12.77
C GLN A 19 -18.89 -7.49 -12.46
N SER A 20 -20.16 -7.08 -12.45
CA SER A 20 -20.52 -5.69 -12.18
C SER A 20 -20.10 -5.21 -10.79
N SER A 21 -20.16 -6.06 -9.77
CA SER A 21 -19.77 -5.73 -8.39
C SER A 21 -18.27 -5.42 -8.27
N ALA A 22 -17.41 -6.18 -8.92
CA ALA A 22 -15.97 -5.90 -8.95
C ALA A 22 -15.67 -4.61 -9.74
N LEU A 23 -16.46 -4.28 -10.78
CA LEU A 23 -16.35 -3.00 -11.47
C LEU A 23 -16.87 -1.83 -10.62
N ASP A 24 -17.87 -2.06 -9.76
CA ASP A 24 -18.32 -1.07 -8.77
C ASP A 24 -17.21 -0.79 -7.74
N GLU A 25 -16.51 -1.82 -7.23
CA GLU A 25 -15.35 -1.63 -6.35
C GLU A 25 -14.20 -0.89 -7.02
N PHE A 26 -13.92 -1.24 -8.29
CA PHE A 26 -12.91 -0.53 -9.08
C PHE A 26 -13.29 0.95 -9.23
N ARG A 27 -14.53 1.25 -9.62
CA ARG A 27 -15.06 2.62 -9.69
C ARG A 27 -14.88 3.34 -8.36
N ASP A 28 -15.33 2.75 -7.26
CA ASP A 28 -15.31 3.38 -5.95
C ASP A 28 -13.87 3.70 -5.50
N ALA A 29 -12.92 2.82 -5.82
CA ALA A 29 -11.51 3.06 -5.57
C ALA A 29 -10.88 4.14 -6.46
N THR A 30 -11.46 4.44 -7.63
CA THR A 30 -11.05 5.59 -8.47
C THR A 30 -11.70 6.92 -8.05
N GLY A 31 -12.73 6.89 -7.21
CA GLY A 31 -13.51 8.07 -6.81
C GLY A 31 -14.60 8.48 -7.81
N ASP A 32 -15.17 9.67 -7.60
CA ASP A 32 -16.43 10.12 -8.21
C ASP A 32 -16.28 10.97 -9.48
N LEU A 33 -15.13 10.91 -10.15
CA LEU A 33 -14.90 11.60 -11.43
C LEU A 33 -15.44 10.77 -12.61
N ASN A 34 -14.64 10.51 -13.65
CA ASN A 34 -15.14 9.92 -14.90
C ASN A 34 -14.33 8.67 -15.25
N GLY A 35 -15.01 7.68 -15.80
CA GLY A 35 -14.33 6.51 -16.35
C GLY A 35 -15.13 5.75 -17.39
N PHE A 36 -14.40 4.98 -18.19
CA PHE A 36 -14.90 4.32 -19.38
C PHE A 36 -14.13 3.02 -19.61
N ILE A 37 -14.84 1.90 -19.59
CA ILE A 37 -14.26 0.57 -19.80
C ILE A 37 -14.81 -0.01 -21.09
N VAL A 38 -13.88 -0.43 -21.94
CA VAL A 38 -14.11 -1.12 -23.20
C VAL A 38 -13.66 -2.56 -23.06
N LYS A 39 -14.50 -3.50 -23.49
CA LYS A 39 -14.18 -4.92 -23.57
C LYS A 39 -14.75 -5.47 -24.88
N ASP A 40 -13.91 -6.18 -25.63
CA ASP A 40 -14.28 -6.77 -26.93
C ASP A 40 -14.89 -5.77 -27.93
N GLY A 41 -14.48 -4.51 -27.87
CA GLY A 41 -14.95 -3.44 -28.76
C GLY A 41 -16.27 -2.78 -28.33
N TYR A 42 -16.80 -3.13 -27.16
CA TYR A 42 -18.01 -2.52 -26.59
C TYR A 42 -17.68 -1.67 -25.39
N LYS A 43 -18.39 -0.56 -25.20
CA LYS A 43 -18.50 0.06 -23.88
C LYS A 43 -19.22 -0.92 -22.95
N VAL A 44 -18.57 -1.33 -21.88
CA VAL A 44 -19.15 -2.31 -20.93
C VAL A 44 -19.46 -1.72 -19.58
N TYR A 45 -18.75 -0.67 -19.19
CA TYR A 45 -18.95 0.01 -17.93
C TYR A 45 -18.47 1.45 -18.03
N GLY A 46 -19.06 2.35 -17.24
CA GLY A 46 -18.63 3.74 -17.19
C GLY A 46 -19.36 4.50 -16.09
N TRP A 47 -18.70 5.54 -15.58
CA TRP A 47 -19.19 6.38 -14.50
C TRP A 47 -18.83 7.84 -14.76
N GLY A 48 -19.51 8.74 -14.05
CA GLY A 48 -19.40 10.17 -14.30
C GLY A 48 -19.86 10.55 -15.71
N SER A 49 -19.16 11.52 -16.31
CA SER A 49 -19.43 11.98 -17.68
C SER A 49 -18.42 11.38 -18.66
N ASP A 50 -18.91 10.54 -19.56
CA ASP A 50 -18.07 9.96 -20.62
C ASP A 50 -17.70 10.95 -21.74
N SER A 51 -18.30 12.14 -21.75
CA SER A 51 -18.07 13.19 -22.74
C SER A 51 -17.42 14.44 -22.18
N LYS A 52 -17.04 14.45 -20.90
CA LYS A 52 -16.38 15.58 -20.28
C LYS A 52 -14.93 15.61 -20.75
N GLU A 53 -14.53 16.71 -21.35
CA GLU A 53 -13.12 16.96 -21.70
C GLU A 53 -12.27 17.09 -20.41
N ILE A 54 -11.13 16.40 -20.41
CA ILE A 54 -10.19 16.31 -19.29
C ILE A 54 -8.77 16.53 -19.83
N GLU A 55 -7.90 17.23 -19.09
CA GLU A 55 -6.46 17.26 -19.37
C GLU A 55 -5.82 16.00 -18.79
N TRP A 56 -5.08 15.27 -19.62
CA TRP A 56 -4.58 13.93 -19.30
C TRP A 56 -3.15 13.90 -18.75
N ALA A 57 -2.60 15.05 -18.37
CA ALA A 57 -1.29 15.19 -17.79
C ALA A 57 -0.21 14.41 -18.56
N SER A 58 0.57 13.57 -17.86
CA SER A 58 1.62 12.76 -18.47
C SER A 58 1.10 11.57 -19.26
N ALA A 59 -0.18 11.19 -19.13
CA ALA A 59 -0.81 10.18 -19.99
C ALA A 59 -0.95 10.67 -21.44
N ALA A 60 -0.74 11.97 -21.71
CA ALA A 60 -0.62 12.51 -23.06
C ALA A 60 0.60 11.99 -23.85
N LYS A 61 1.71 11.66 -23.16
CA LYS A 61 3.01 11.43 -23.81
C LYS A 61 3.03 10.23 -24.78
N PRO A 62 2.37 9.10 -24.48
CA PRO A 62 2.18 8.01 -25.45
C PRO A 62 1.50 8.43 -26.76
N VAL A 63 0.64 9.45 -26.74
CA VAL A 63 0.03 10.00 -27.97
C VAL A 63 1.11 10.66 -28.83
N TYR A 64 2.04 11.42 -28.24
CA TYR A 64 3.16 12.02 -28.98
C TYR A 64 4.07 10.95 -29.58
N SER A 65 4.36 9.89 -28.82
CA SER A 65 5.10 8.74 -29.33
C SER A 65 4.36 7.98 -30.44
N THR A 66 3.04 7.91 -30.37
CA THR A 66 2.21 7.40 -31.50
C THR A 66 2.36 8.29 -32.73
N MET A 67 2.39 9.62 -32.56
CA MET A 67 2.65 10.56 -33.67
C MET A 67 4.05 10.41 -34.26
N ALA A 68 5.08 10.13 -33.47
CA ALA A 68 6.42 9.83 -33.99
C ALA A 68 6.46 8.56 -34.85
N LEU A 69 5.62 7.55 -34.52
CA LEU A 69 5.47 6.36 -35.35
C LEU A 69 4.75 6.67 -36.68
N PHE A 70 3.77 7.58 -36.69
CA PHE A 70 3.21 8.08 -37.94
C PHE A 70 4.27 8.84 -38.77
N ALA A 71 5.10 9.67 -38.15
CA ALA A 71 6.19 10.36 -38.84
C ALA A 71 7.19 9.37 -39.46
N LEU A 72 7.51 8.29 -38.74
CA LEU A 72 8.34 7.19 -39.25
C LEU A 72 7.68 6.48 -40.44
N GLN A 73 6.39 6.13 -40.34
CA GLN A 73 5.64 5.48 -41.42
C GLN A 73 5.55 6.37 -42.68
N GLU A 74 5.37 7.68 -42.48
CA GLU A 74 5.30 8.67 -43.56
C GLU A 74 6.67 8.99 -44.19
N GLY A 75 7.76 8.43 -43.64
CA GLY A 75 9.12 8.71 -44.09
C GLY A 75 9.61 10.12 -43.76
N ARG A 76 8.95 10.80 -42.81
CA ARG A 76 9.39 12.09 -42.25
C ARG A 76 10.55 11.90 -41.27
N LEU A 77 10.57 10.76 -40.59
CA LEU A 77 11.73 10.24 -39.87
C LEU A 77 12.22 8.99 -40.60
N ALA A 78 13.53 8.84 -40.79
CA ALA A 78 14.08 7.57 -41.30
C ALA A 78 14.26 6.54 -40.18
N SER A 79 14.47 7.02 -38.94
CA SER A 79 14.54 6.21 -37.72
C SER A 79 14.27 7.07 -36.49
N LEU A 80 13.78 6.45 -35.41
CA LEU A 80 13.72 7.10 -34.10
C LEU A 80 15.12 7.34 -33.50
N ASP A 81 16.16 6.71 -34.05
CA ASP A 81 17.55 6.91 -33.65
C ASP A 81 18.21 8.12 -34.33
N GLU A 82 17.50 8.82 -35.21
CA GLU A 82 18.01 10.06 -35.80
C GLU A 82 18.21 11.15 -34.74
N PRO A 83 19.34 11.88 -34.78
CA PRO A 83 19.57 13.00 -33.88
C PRO A 83 18.58 14.13 -34.13
N ILE A 84 18.00 14.69 -33.07
CA ILE A 84 17.14 15.87 -33.19
C ILE A 84 17.91 17.11 -33.69
N ALA A 85 19.24 17.09 -33.60
CA ALA A 85 20.11 18.12 -34.17
C ALA A 85 19.87 18.34 -35.68
N ASP A 86 19.48 17.29 -36.39
CA ASP A 86 19.17 17.34 -37.83
C ASP A 86 17.81 18.01 -38.13
N TYR A 87 17.03 18.31 -37.08
CA TYR A 87 15.68 18.85 -37.13
C TYR A 87 15.60 20.22 -36.46
N GLY A 88 16.45 21.15 -36.88
CA GLY A 88 16.42 22.56 -36.44
C GLY A 88 17.28 22.87 -35.19
N TRP A 89 17.84 21.86 -34.52
CA TRP A 89 18.50 22.06 -33.21
C TRP A 89 20.03 22.07 -33.23
N SER A 90 20.69 21.81 -34.37
CA SER A 90 22.15 21.67 -34.46
C SER A 90 22.97 22.87 -33.95
N SER A 91 22.44 24.09 -34.04
CA SER A 91 23.12 25.30 -33.54
C SER A 91 22.77 25.67 -32.10
N GLU A 92 21.73 25.06 -31.54
CA GLU A 92 21.22 25.40 -30.21
C GLU A 92 21.62 24.37 -29.15
N LEU A 93 21.71 23.09 -29.55
CA LEU A 93 22.19 22.03 -28.68
C LEU A 93 23.67 22.21 -28.33
N ARG A 94 24.00 21.84 -27.10
CA ARG A 94 25.40 21.72 -26.68
C ARG A 94 26.04 20.53 -27.38
N ALA A 95 27.37 20.58 -27.49
CA ALA A 95 28.16 19.52 -28.11
C ALA A 95 27.84 18.13 -27.54
N ASP A 96 27.62 18.04 -26.23
CA ASP A 96 27.35 16.79 -25.52
C ASP A 96 25.93 16.23 -25.79
N ASP A 97 25.00 17.06 -26.26
CA ASP A 97 23.61 16.69 -26.58
C ASP A 97 23.35 16.53 -28.08
N LEU A 98 24.35 16.73 -28.95
CA LEU A 98 24.17 16.64 -30.41
C LEU A 98 23.72 15.24 -30.89
N THR A 99 23.91 14.19 -30.08
CA THR A 99 23.46 12.82 -30.37
C THR A 99 22.11 12.48 -29.72
N LEU A 100 21.43 13.45 -29.11
CA LEU A 100 20.09 13.26 -28.56
C LEU A 100 19.12 12.91 -29.68
N SER A 101 18.38 11.81 -29.55
CA SER A 101 17.52 11.27 -30.60
C SER A 101 16.06 11.23 -30.16
N PHE A 102 15.14 11.03 -31.10
CA PHE A 102 13.72 10.84 -30.78
C PHE A 102 13.52 9.65 -29.82
N ARG A 103 14.29 8.56 -29.98
CA ARG A 103 14.26 7.41 -29.06
C ARG A 103 14.72 7.79 -27.67
N HIS A 104 15.76 8.61 -27.51
CA HIS A 104 16.20 9.08 -26.20
C HIS A 104 15.07 9.86 -25.50
N LEU A 105 14.45 10.80 -26.21
CA LEU A 105 13.36 11.62 -25.69
C LEU A 105 12.10 10.81 -25.36
N ALA A 106 11.65 9.94 -26.26
CA ALA A 106 10.48 9.09 -26.07
C ALA A 106 10.65 8.10 -24.91
N ASN A 107 11.88 7.80 -24.50
CA ASN A 107 12.18 6.87 -23.41
C ASN A 107 12.66 7.54 -22.12
N ASN A 108 12.67 8.88 -22.05
CA ASN A 108 13.20 9.64 -20.90
C ASN A 108 14.64 9.23 -20.52
N MET A 109 15.45 8.93 -21.53
CA MET A 109 16.88 8.75 -21.34
C MET A 109 17.57 10.11 -21.26
N SER A 110 18.72 10.17 -20.59
CA SER A 110 19.50 11.37 -20.32
C SER A 110 19.91 12.13 -21.59
N GLY A 111 20.50 13.30 -21.41
CA GLY A 111 20.73 14.33 -22.43
C GLY A 111 20.15 15.66 -21.92
N TYR A 112 19.30 16.31 -22.72
CA TYR A 112 18.75 17.62 -22.38
C TYR A 112 18.19 17.73 -20.96
N ALA A 113 18.62 18.77 -20.22
CA ALA A 113 18.27 19.08 -18.83
C ALA A 113 18.75 18.08 -17.76
N LEU A 114 19.45 17.02 -18.15
CA LEU A 114 20.12 16.07 -17.25
C LEU A 114 21.65 16.18 -17.42
N PRO A 115 22.45 15.84 -16.40
CA PRO A 115 23.91 16.01 -16.45
C PRO A 115 24.61 14.95 -17.30
N GLU A 116 24.00 13.79 -17.52
CA GLU A 116 24.58 12.71 -18.32
C GLU A 116 24.28 12.90 -19.82
N THR A 117 25.21 12.51 -20.68
CA THR A 117 25.05 12.56 -22.15
C THR A 117 23.90 11.65 -22.62
N PRO A 118 23.42 11.82 -23.88
CA PRO A 118 22.29 11.04 -24.40
C PRO A 118 22.40 9.53 -24.18
N GLY A 119 21.43 8.95 -23.48
CA GLY A 119 21.33 7.50 -23.28
C GLY A 119 22.15 6.90 -22.14
N GLN A 120 22.95 7.68 -21.40
CA GLN A 120 23.80 7.17 -20.31
C GLN A 120 23.04 6.84 -19.01
N ALA A 121 21.94 7.53 -18.76
CA ALA A 121 21.13 7.36 -17.57
C ALA A 121 19.63 7.49 -17.90
N TRP A 122 18.79 7.09 -16.97
CA TRP A 122 17.35 7.31 -17.04
C TRP A 122 16.91 8.36 -16.01
N GLY A 123 16.05 9.27 -16.44
CA GLY A 123 15.39 10.23 -15.55
C GLY A 123 14.09 10.73 -16.18
N TYR A 124 12.97 10.56 -15.48
CA TYR A 124 11.66 10.98 -15.98
C TYR A 124 11.59 12.51 -16.09
N ASN A 125 11.66 13.04 -17.31
CA ASN A 125 12.09 14.42 -17.54
C ASN A 125 11.14 15.20 -18.47
N ASP A 126 10.34 16.10 -17.89
CA ASP A 126 9.39 16.90 -18.67
C ASP A 126 10.07 17.94 -19.57
N TYR A 127 11.30 18.36 -19.28
CA TYR A 127 12.06 19.26 -20.16
C TYR A 127 12.37 18.57 -21.50
N ALA A 128 12.79 17.31 -21.46
CA ALA A 128 13.03 16.49 -22.64
C ALA A 128 11.73 16.25 -23.44
N ILE A 129 10.60 16.03 -22.76
CA ILE A 129 9.30 15.88 -23.43
C ILE A 129 8.87 17.16 -24.14
N LYS A 130 9.16 18.33 -23.57
CA LYS A 130 8.86 19.62 -24.23
C LYS A 130 9.68 19.80 -25.50
N LEU A 131 10.98 19.51 -25.44
CA LEU A 131 11.85 19.51 -26.61
C LEU A 131 11.37 18.48 -27.67
N TYR A 132 10.92 17.31 -27.22
CA TYR A 132 10.37 16.26 -28.07
C TYR A 132 9.14 16.72 -28.85
N THR A 133 8.13 17.25 -28.18
CA THR A 133 6.90 17.69 -28.84
C THR A 133 7.17 18.86 -29.77
N LYS A 134 8.01 19.83 -29.36
CA LYS A 134 8.39 20.94 -30.21
C LYS A 134 9.07 20.46 -31.50
N THR A 135 10.07 19.59 -31.37
CA THR A 135 10.76 19.00 -32.53
C THR A 135 9.78 18.23 -33.42
N LEU A 136 8.94 17.37 -32.84
CA LEU A 136 8.05 16.51 -33.59
C LEU A 136 6.96 17.29 -34.33
N PHE A 137 6.27 18.22 -33.65
CA PHE A 137 5.14 18.92 -34.26
C PHE A 137 5.56 20.13 -35.10
N GLU A 138 6.56 20.90 -34.68
CA GLU A 138 6.97 22.12 -35.40
C GLU A 138 7.99 21.85 -36.50
N GLU A 139 8.96 20.95 -36.30
CA GLU A 139 10.06 20.76 -37.25
C GLU A 139 9.86 19.54 -38.17
N VAL A 140 9.24 18.45 -37.68
CA VAL A 140 9.03 17.21 -38.46
C VAL A 140 7.70 17.23 -39.23
N PHE A 141 6.61 17.58 -38.53
CA PHE A 141 5.29 17.67 -39.16
C PHE A 141 5.07 18.99 -39.86
N ASP A 142 5.30 20.11 -39.15
CA ASP A 142 5.09 21.49 -39.64
C ASP A 142 3.68 21.72 -40.23
N ASP A 143 2.67 21.10 -39.59
CA ASP A 143 1.27 21.34 -39.95
C ASP A 143 0.71 22.56 -39.20
N ALA A 144 -0.50 23.00 -39.57
CA ALA A 144 -1.12 24.21 -39.02
C ALA A 144 -1.28 24.24 -37.48
N SER A 145 -1.39 23.07 -36.84
CA SER A 145 -1.39 22.90 -35.39
C SER A 145 -1.16 21.44 -35.02
N ALA A 146 -0.73 21.17 -33.79
CA ALA A 146 -0.58 19.79 -33.29
C ALA A 146 -1.90 19.00 -33.38
N ASN A 147 -3.06 19.64 -33.13
CA ASN A 147 -4.35 18.97 -33.30
C ASN A 147 -4.66 18.64 -34.76
N ALA A 148 -4.34 19.54 -35.70
CA ALA A 148 -4.50 19.26 -37.12
C ALA A 148 -3.57 18.12 -37.56
N THR A 149 -2.34 18.06 -37.02
CA THR A 149 -1.45 16.91 -37.24
C THR A 149 -2.08 15.62 -36.73
N ALA A 150 -2.58 15.60 -35.48
CA ALA A 150 -3.10 14.39 -34.87
C ALA A 150 -4.39 13.90 -35.53
N THR A 151 -5.31 14.82 -35.85
CA THR A 151 -6.64 14.52 -36.40
C THR A 151 -6.67 14.41 -37.93
N ASP A 152 -5.51 14.32 -38.61
CA ASP A 152 -5.46 13.97 -40.03
C ASP A 152 -6.12 12.59 -40.26
N PRO A 153 -6.98 12.42 -41.29
CA PRO A 153 -7.66 11.15 -41.58
C PRO A 153 -6.74 9.96 -41.92
N ASN A 154 -5.46 10.21 -42.21
CA ASN A 154 -4.46 9.16 -42.40
C ASN A 154 -3.74 8.78 -41.09
N ARG A 155 -4.08 9.44 -39.97
CA ARG A 155 -3.49 9.26 -38.64
C ARG A 155 -4.60 8.93 -37.63
N LEU A 156 -4.71 9.66 -36.52
CA LEU A 156 -5.71 9.39 -35.48
C LEU A 156 -7.10 9.94 -35.87
N GLY A 157 -7.22 10.79 -36.89
CA GLY A 157 -8.51 11.32 -37.35
C GLY A 157 -9.50 10.26 -37.82
N ASP A 158 -9.02 9.06 -38.14
CA ASP A 158 -9.83 7.92 -38.56
C ASP A 158 -10.52 7.19 -37.40
N LEU A 159 -10.22 7.55 -36.14
CA LEU A 159 -10.77 6.90 -34.94
C LEU A 159 -12.18 7.36 -34.57
N ASP A 160 -12.82 8.21 -35.40
CA ASP A 160 -14.16 8.75 -35.18
C ASP A 160 -14.33 9.42 -33.80
N PHE A 161 -13.40 10.31 -33.44
CA PHE A 161 -13.50 11.11 -32.22
C PHE A 161 -14.79 11.95 -32.21
N GLN A 162 -15.53 11.84 -31.12
CA GLN A 162 -16.79 12.57 -30.92
C GLN A 162 -16.57 13.98 -30.35
N ASP A 163 -15.44 14.20 -29.67
CA ASP A 163 -15.00 15.51 -29.18
C ASP A 163 -14.44 16.37 -30.33
N GLY A 164 -14.00 15.73 -31.42
CA GLY A 164 -13.44 16.35 -32.61
C GLY A 164 -11.99 16.80 -32.46
N ALA A 165 -11.68 17.56 -31.40
CA ALA A 165 -10.30 17.89 -31.02
C ALA A 165 -9.81 16.93 -29.92
N ILE A 166 -8.51 16.61 -29.96
CA ILE A 166 -7.85 15.80 -28.93
C ILE A 166 -6.59 16.45 -28.38
N LEU A 167 -5.91 17.29 -29.17
CA LEU A 167 -4.79 18.09 -28.69
C LEU A 167 -5.23 19.55 -28.59
N ASP A 168 -4.92 20.20 -27.48
CA ASP A 168 -5.27 21.60 -27.24
C ASP A 168 -4.06 22.37 -26.71
N SER A 169 -3.76 23.50 -27.35
CA SER A 169 -2.71 24.45 -26.95
C SER A 169 -3.23 25.53 -26.00
N THR A 170 -4.54 25.57 -25.73
CA THR A 170 -5.20 26.59 -24.90
C THR A 170 -5.48 26.15 -23.47
N VAL A 171 -5.27 24.87 -23.14
CA VAL A 171 -5.40 24.36 -21.76
C VAL A 171 -4.30 24.95 -20.87
N ALA A 172 -4.72 25.55 -19.76
CA ALA A 172 -3.91 26.45 -18.92
C ALA A 172 -2.60 25.87 -18.36
N VAL A 173 -2.44 24.54 -18.35
CA VAL A 173 -1.27 23.85 -17.78
C VAL A 173 -0.21 23.58 -18.85
N ARG A 174 -0.58 23.21 -20.10
CA ARG A 174 0.36 22.92 -21.20
C ARG A 174 0.14 23.84 -22.40
N LYS A 175 0.87 24.95 -22.47
CA LYS A 175 0.60 26.06 -23.41
C LYS A 175 0.88 25.76 -24.89
N ASP A 176 1.46 24.60 -25.23
CA ASP A 176 1.89 24.29 -26.61
C ASP A 176 1.24 23.01 -27.18
N VAL A 177 1.39 21.85 -26.51
CA VAL A 177 0.75 20.58 -26.92
C VAL A 177 0.33 19.79 -25.69
N GLY A 178 -0.98 19.72 -25.41
CA GLY A 178 -1.57 18.89 -24.34
C GLY A 178 -2.70 18.01 -24.87
N LEU A 179 -2.90 16.83 -24.28
CA LEU A 179 -4.05 15.96 -24.56
C LEU A 179 -5.24 16.42 -23.73
N ALA A 180 -6.29 16.89 -24.40
CA ALA A 180 -7.54 17.37 -23.83
C ALA A 180 -8.70 16.68 -24.54
N THR A 181 -9.25 15.64 -23.91
CA THR A 181 -10.30 14.82 -24.51
C THR A 181 -11.07 14.08 -23.43
N SER A 182 -12.23 13.52 -23.76
CA SER A 182 -13.02 12.71 -22.85
C SER A 182 -12.45 11.29 -22.64
N VAL A 183 -12.83 10.65 -21.53
CA VAL A 183 -12.49 9.23 -21.25
C VAL A 183 -12.92 8.30 -22.40
N ARG A 184 -14.04 8.60 -23.06
CA ARG A 184 -14.56 7.84 -24.20
C ARG A 184 -13.67 7.95 -25.44
N ASP A 185 -13.16 9.13 -25.74
CA ASP A 185 -12.35 9.36 -26.92
C ASP A 185 -10.89 8.93 -26.70
N PHE A 186 -10.36 9.08 -25.48
CA PHE A 186 -9.06 8.49 -25.18
C PHE A 186 -9.09 6.97 -25.25
N ALA A 187 -10.19 6.33 -24.83
CA ALA A 187 -10.38 4.88 -24.98
C ALA A 187 -10.33 4.40 -26.45
N ARG A 188 -10.64 5.25 -27.45
CA ARG A 188 -10.45 4.91 -28.88
C ARG A 188 -8.97 4.78 -29.24
N ILE A 189 -8.11 5.66 -28.71
CA ILE A 189 -6.66 5.56 -28.88
C ILE A 189 -6.13 4.29 -28.19
N GLY A 190 -6.59 4.02 -26.97
CA GLY A 190 -6.26 2.77 -26.27
C GLY A 190 -6.69 1.53 -27.05
N TRP A 191 -7.87 1.57 -27.68
CA TRP A 191 -8.37 0.49 -28.53
C TRP A 191 -7.53 0.33 -29.80
N LEU A 192 -7.11 1.41 -30.45
CA LEU A 192 -6.14 1.34 -31.57
C LEU A 192 -4.84 0.65 -31.13
N TRP A 193 -4.33 0.97 -29.93
CA TRP A 193 -3.11 0.35 -29.42
C TRP A 193 -3.29 -1.14 -29.14
N LEU A 194 -4.42 -1.52 -28.53
CA LEU A 194 -4.76 -2.93 -28.28
C LEU A 194 -4.84 -3.72 -29.59
N ASN A 195 -5.37 -3.10 -30.65
CA ASN A 195 -5.56 -3.70 -31.97
C ASN A 195 -4.33 -3.52 -32.87
N GLU A 196 -3.16 -3.22 -32.32
CA GLU A 196 -1.88 -3.14 -33.03
C GLU A 196 -1.93 -2.24 -34.28
N GLY A 197 -2.68 -1.13 -34.19
CA GLY A 197 -2.80 -0.15 -35.26
C GLY A 197 -3.84 -0.48 -36.33
N GLU A 198 -4.56 -1.60 -36.22
CA GLU A 198 -5.73 -1.90 -37.05
C GLU A 198 -6.95 -1.16 -36.52
N TRP A 199 -7.65 -0.44 -37.40
CA TRP A 199 -8.92 0.22 -37.13
C TRP A 199 -9.91 -0.04 -38.27
N ASP A 200 -11.03 -0.71 -37.95
CA ASP A 200 -12.11 -1.01 -38.88
C ASP A 200 -11.66 -1.53 -40.28
N GLY A 201 -10.71 -2.48 -40.28
CA GLY A 201 -10.16 -3.08 -41.49
C GLY A 201 -9.10 -2.24 -42.22
N LYS A 202 -8.69 -1.10 -41.67
CA LYS A 202 -7.56 -0.28 -42.14
C LYS A 202 -6.39 -0.35 -41.15
N GLN A 203 -5.21 -0.68 -41.67
CA GLN A 203 -3.97 -0.66 -40.88
C GLN A 203 -3.43 0.78 -40.84
N LEU A 204 -3.66 1.51 -39.77
CA LEU A 204 -3.21 2.90 -39.59
C LEU A 204 -1.72 2.99 -39.25
N LEU A 205 -1.25 2.10 -38.38
CA LEU A 205 0.17 1.89 -38.08
C LEU A 205 0.51 0.41 -38.30
N PRO A 206 1.71 0.04 -38.77
CA PRO A 206 2.03 -1.34 -39.06
C PRO A 206 2.08 -2.16 -37.77
N ALA A 207 1.47 -3.36 -37.74
CA ALA A 207 1.53 -4.24 -36.57
C ALA A 207 2.96 -4.51 -36.08
N SER A 208 3.94 -4.57 -37.00
CA SER A 208 5.36 -4.72 -36.66
C SER A 208 5.92 -3.58 -35.79
N TYR A 209 5.29 -2.40 -35.79
CA TYR A 209 5.68 -1.32 -34.88
C TYR A 209 5.28 -1.61 -33.44
N PHE A 210 4.20 -2.37 -33.21
CA PHE A 210 3.81 -2.78 -31.85
C PHE A 210 4.81 -3.80 -31.30
N ASP A 211 5.21 -4.80 -32.08
CA ASP A 211 6.30 -5.73 -31.73
C ASP A 211 7.63 -5.02 -31.42
N THR A 212 7.90 -3.94 -32.14
CA THR A 212 9.20 -3.24 -32.09
C THR A 212 9.22 -2.19 -30.98
N TYR A 213 8.16 -1.41 -30.82
CA TYR A 213 8.15 -0.19 -30.04
C TYR A 213 7.21 -0.22 -28.83
N PHE A 214 6.12 -0.99 -28.85
CA PHE A 214 5.17 -1.12 -27.72
C PHE A 214 5.66 -2.19 -26.71
N LYS A 215 6.83 -1.95 -26.14
CA LYS A 215 7.42 -2.76 -25.07
C LYS A 215 8.36 -1.92 -24.22
N ALA A 216 8.76 -2.44 -23.07
CA ALA A 216 9.85 -1.85 -22.30
C ALA A 216 11.11 -1.77 -23.16
N GLN A 217 11.58 -0.54 -23.41
CA GLN A 217 12.78 -0.25 -24.21
C GLN A 217 13.93 0.27 -23.37
N VAL A 218 13.65 0.78 -22.17
CA VAL A 218 14.68 1.22 -21.23
C VAL A 218 15.31 -0.02 -20.58
N PRO A 219 16.63 -0.25 -20.72
CA PRO A 219 17.30 -1.38 -20.10
C PRO A 219 17.13 -1.38 -18.58
N ALA A 220 16.91 -2.55 -17.98
CA ALA A 220 16.72 -2.69 -16.53
C ALA A 220 17.96 -2.30 -15.71
N ASP A 221 19.14 -2.39 -16.31
CA ASP A 221 20.43 -2.04 -15.73
C ASP A 221 20.90 -0.61 -16.07
N LEU A 222 20.08 0.17 -16.80
CA LEU A 222 20.41 1.55 -17.11
C LEU A 222 20.46 2.37 -15.81
N PRO A 223 21.59 3.04 -15.48
CA PRO A 223 21.70 3.82 -14.27
C PRO A 223 20.66 4.93 -14.19
N ARG A 224 20.30 5.32 -12.97
CA ARG A 224 19.53 6.53 -12.70
C ARG A 224 20.39 7.76 -12.92
N THR A 225 19.77 8.85 -13.37
CA THR A 225 20.43 10.15 -13.34
C THR A 225 20.84 10.48 -11.91
N SER A 226 22.00 11.09 -11.76
CA SER A 226 22.74 11.16 -10.50
C SER A 226 22.93 12.58 -9.97
N GLY A 227 22.39 13.60 -10.66
CA GLY A 227 22.78 14.99 -10.39
C GLY A 227 21.65 16.02 -10.38
N SER A 228 21.75 16.90 -9.39
CA SER A 228 21.31 18.30 -9.44
C SER A 228 22.51 19.17 -9.82
N PRO A 229 22.35 20.26 -10.59
CA PRO A 229 21.08 20.86 -11.00
C PRO A 229 20.62 20.50 -12.41
N VAL A 230 19.29 20.58 -12.61
CA VAL A 230 18.63 20.60 -13.91
C VAL A 230 19.11 21.81 -14.72
N ASP A 231 19.48 21.58 -15.99
CA ASP A 231 20.03 22.62 -16.88
C ASP A 231 19.14 22.87 -18.11
N ASP A 232 18.16 23.77 -17.96
CA ASP A 232 17.21 24.17 -19.01
C ASP A 232 17.80 25.21 -19.97
N TYR A 233 18.92 24.89 -20.63
CA TYR A 233 19.68 25.87 -21.42
C TYR A 233 18.98 26.31 -22.73
N LEU A 234 17.99 25.55 -23.21
CA LEU A 234 17.14 25.97 -24.33
C LEU A 234 15.91 26.76 -23.84
N ASN A 235 15.76 26.96 -22.53
CA ASN A 235 14.64 27.66 -21.91
C ASN A 235 13.29 27.06 -22.33
N MET A 236 13.22 25.73 -22.34
CA MET A 236 12.02 24.97 -22.71
C MET A 236 10.89 25.17 -21.70
N ARG A 237 11.23 25.40 -20.41
CA ARG A 237 10.27 25.63 -19.32
C ARG A 237 9.11 24.62 -19.32
N PRO A 238 9.30 23.42 -18.76
CA PRO A 238 8.32 22.37 -18.85
C PRO A 238 7.02 22.82 -18.18
N ASP A 239 5.93 22.36 -18.76
CA ASP A 239 4.59 22.58 -18.27
C ASP A 239 4.25 21.71 -17.02
N GLY A 240 5.22 20.92 -16.51
CA GLY A 240 5.02 19.87 -15.50
C GLY A 240 6.07 19.83 -14.38
N ALA A 241 6.21 18.69 -13.70
CA ALA A 241 6.85 18.56 -12.38
C ALA A 241 8.40 18.52 -12.39
N GLY A 242 9.04 18.92 -13.50
CA GLY A 242 10.49 19.04 -13.62
C GLY A 242 11.18 17.77 -14.13
N ALA A 243 12.43 17.54 -13.69
CA ALA A 243 13.25 16.40 -14.09
C ALA A 243 13.35 15.36 -12.97
N ASP A 244 13.60 14.11 -13.36
CA ASP A 244 13.82 12.95 -12.49
C ASP A 244 12.68 12.63 -11.51
N GLN A 245 11.44 12.64 -11.98
CA GLN A 245 10.26 12.60 -11.10
C GLN A 245 10.06 11.27 -10.35
N THR A 246 10.48 10.13 -10.91
CA THR A 246 10.18 8.79 -10.33
C THR A 246 11.30 7.78 -10.56
N PRO A 247 11.66 6.91 -9.60
CA PRO A 247 12.73 5.92 -9.75
C PRO A 247 12.39 4.71 -10.65
N LEU A 248 11.13 4.51 -11.02
CA LEU A 248 10.61 3.21 -11.50
C LEU A 248 10.78 2.91 -13.00
N GLY A 249 11.50 3.72 -13.78
CA GLY A 249 11.56 3.60 -15.24
C GLY A 249 12.30 2.38 -15.81
N PRO A 250 13.57 2.14 -15.42
CA PRO A 250 14.38 1.07 -15.99
C PRO A 250 13.69 -0.31 -15.96
N GLY A 251 13.67 -0.99 -17.10
CA GLY A 251 13.08 -2.33 -17.26
C GLY A 251 11.57 -2.37 -17.52
N VAL A 252 10.84 -1.27 -17.30
CA VAL A 252 9.37 -1.22 -17.41
C VAL A 252 8.84 -0.03 -18.23
N TYR A 253 9.72 0.81 -18.79
CA TYR A 253 9.32 1.99 -19.56
C TYR A 253 9.71 1.89 -21.03
N GLY A 254 8.86 2.39 -21.94
CA GLY A 254 9.13 2.42 -23.38
C GLY A 254 8.17 3.31 -24.16
N MET A 255 8.65 4.16 -25.10
CA MET A 255 7.80 5.04 -25.94
C MET A 255 6.74 5.83 -25.14
N ASN A 256 7.17 6.34 -24.00
CA ASN A 256 6.36 7.01 -23.00
C ASN A 256 5.27 6.19 -22.28
N LEU A 257 5.19 4.89 -22.51
CA LEU A 257 4.30 3.94 -21.83
C LEU A 257 5.00 3.23 -20.67
N TRP A 258 4.20 2.85 -19.68
CA TRP A 258 4.58 1.97 -18.58
C TRP A 258 4.11 0.55 -18.87
N PHE A 259 4.94 -0.45 -18.67
CA PHE A 259 4.66 -1.86 -18.99
C PHE A 259 4.80 -2.74 -17.76
N ASN A 260 3.90 -3.70 -17.60
CA ASN A 260 4.00 -4.72 -16.56
C ASN A 260 4.97 -5.86 -16.90
N THR A 261 6.13 -5.50 -17.45
CA THR A 261 7.11 -6.48 -17.94
C THR A 261 7.53 -7.40 -16.78
N ASN A 262 7.39 -8.71 -16.97
CA ASN A 262 7.63 -9.74 -15.96
C ASN A 262 6.82 -9.58 -14.65
N GLY A 263 5.70 -8.85 -14.66
CA GLY A 263 4.92 -8.58 -13.47
C GLY A 263 5.61 -7.62 -12.48
N GLN A 264 6.62 -6.87 -12.92
CA GLN A 264 7.44 -6.04 -12.05
C GLN A 264 6.69 -4.80 -11.54
N MET A 265 5.81 -4.23 -12.36
CA MET A 265 5.12 -2.97 -12.04
C MET A 265 3.85 -3.26 -11.24
N TRP A 266 2.95 -4.07 -11.80
CA TRP A 266 1.67 -4.44 -11.19
C TRP A 266 1.54 -5.96 -11.14
N PRO A 267 2.10 -6.64 -10.13
CA PRO A 267 2.10 -8.10 -10.03
C PRO A 267 0.72 -8.77 -10.14
N ASP A 268 -0.35 -8.09 -9.74
CA ASP A 268 -1.72 -8.62 -9.79
C ASP A 268 -2.42 -8.39 -11.13
N ALA A 269 -1.78 -7.67 -12.06
CA ALA A 269 -2.26 -7.49 -13.42
C ALA A 269 -1.58 -8.47 -14.38
N PRO A 270 -2.21 -8.84 -15.51
CA PRO A 270 -1.54 -9.60 -16.56
C PRO A 270 -0.23 -8.95 -17.01
N ILE A 271 0.77 -9.78 -17.35
CA ILE A 271 2.12 -9.33 -17.72
C ILE A 271 2.15 -8.50 -19.01
N ASP A 272 1.11 -8.59 -19.82
CA ASP A 272 0.93 -7.81 -21.05
C ASP A 272 0.18 -6.49 -20.81
N THR A 273 -0.12 -6.15 -19.56
CA THR A 273 -0.72 -4.86 -19.19
C THR A 273 0.26 -3.72 -19.44
N PHE A 274 -0.22 -2.65 -20.06
CA PHE A 274 0.52 -1.41 -20.20
C PHE A 274 -0.38 -0.18 -20.01
N GLN A 275 0.23 0.95 -19.61
CA GLN A 275 -0.48 2.16 -19.24
C GLN A 275 0.13 3.44 -19.81
N ALA A 276 -0.75 4.37 -20.19
CA ALA A 276 -0.49 5.79 -20.15
C ALA A 276 -0.89 6.31 -18.76
N ASN A 277 0.03 6.96 -18.03
CA ASN A 277 -0.19 7.34 -16.62
C ASN A 277 0.20 8.81 -16.37
N GLY A 278 -0.76 9.56 -15.83
CA GLY A 278 -0.70 10.99 -15.50
C GLY A 278 -0.85 11.27 -14.00
N HIS A 279 -0.27 12.38 -13.54
CA HIS A 279 -0.23 12.87 -12.16
C HIS A 279 -0.38 11.79 -11.07
N TRP A 280 0.55 10.83 -11.02
CA TRP A 280 0.56 9.81 -9.98
C TRP A 280 -0.75 9.02 -9.94
N ASN A 281 -1.11 8.39 -11.05
CA ASN A 281 -2.32 7.58 -11.25
C ASN A 281 -3.65 8.33 -11.38
N ARG A 282 -3.66 9.67 -11.45
CA ARG A 282 -4.92 10.42 -11.49
C ARG A 282 -5.56 10.46 -12.86
N GLU A 283 -4.78 10.42 -13.93
CA GLU A 283 -5.29 10.37 -15.31
C GLU A 283 -4.66 9.17 -16.01
N VAL A 284 -5.43 8.11 -16.27
CA VAL A 284 -4.88 6.82 -16.67
C VAL A 284 -5.67 6.21 -17.82
N LEU A 285 -4.94 5.67 -18.78
CA LEU A 285 -5.46 4.71 -19.74
C LEU A 285 -4.66 3.41 -19.61
N THR A 286 -5.37 2.35 -19.26
CA THR A 286 -4.83 0.99 -19.14
C THR A 286 -5.30 0.14 -20.31
N VAL A 287 -4.37 -0.62 -20.88
CA VAL A 287 -4.65 -1.63 -21.90
C VAL A 287 -4.22 -2.99 -21.36
N ILE A 288 -5.11 -3.98 -21.43
CA ILE A 288 -4.85 -5.37 -21.03
C ILE A 288 -5.19 -6.28 -22.23
N PRO A 289 -4.22 -6.58 -23.11
CA PRO A 289 -4.46 -7.33 -24.35
C PRO A 289 -5.04 -8.73 -24.10
N SER A 290 -4.53 -9.46 -23.12
CA SER A 290 -5.01 -10.79 -22.72
C SER A 290 -6.46 -10.82 -22.29
N LEU A 291 -6.97 -9.71 -21.76
CA LEU A 291 -8.38 -9.52 -21.42
C LEU A 291 -9.16 -8.82 -22.53
N ASN A 292 -8.53 -8.44 -23.63
CA ASN A 292 -9.14 -7.64 -24.70
C ASN A 292 -9.87 -6.39 -24.17
N MET A 293 -9.21 -5.70 -23.23
CA MET A 293 -9.81 -4.66 -22.40
C MET A 293 -9.00 -3.36 -22.42
N VAL A 294 -9.72 -2.24 -22.44
CA VAL A 294 -9.17 -0.89 -22.27
C VAL A 294 -9.99 -0.17 -21.19
N ALA A 295 -9.32 0.43 -20.22
CA ALA A 295 -9.96 1.24 -19.19
C ALA A 295 -9.33 2.63 -19.15
N ALA A 296 -10.12 3.67 -19.35
CA ALA A 296 -9.69 5.06 -19.27
C ALA A 296 -10.46 5.76 -18.14
N TRP A 297 -9.76 6.45 -17.25
CA TRP A 297 -10.39 7.16 -16.14
C TRP A 297 -9.58 8.37 -15.70
N ASN A 298 -10.26 9.26 -14.98
CA ASN A 298 -9.61 10.24 -14.12
C ASN A 298 -10.11 10.13 -12.68
N ALA A 299 -9.27 10.50 -11.72
CA ALA A 299 -9.50 10.36 -10.28
C ALA A 299 -9.04 11.61 -9.51
N PRO A 300 -9.67 11.95 -8.38
CA PRO A 300 -9.25 13.09 -7.57
C PRO A 300 -7.85 12.82 -6.96
N SER A 301 -7.60 11.60 -6.49
CA SER A 301 -6.31 11.12 -6.00
C SER A 301 -6.30 9.59 -6.01
N ILE A 302 -5.16 8.97 -6.32
CA ILE A 302 -4.95 7.53 -6.20
C ILE A 302 -3.61 7.30 -5.50
N GLY A 303 -3.66 7.03 -4.20
CA GLY A 303 -2.48 6.84 -3.35
C GLY A 303 -1.60 8.09 -3.21
N ASN A 304 -0.45 7.91 -2.58
CA ASN A 304 0.59 8.94 -2.52
C ASN A 304 1.50 8.80 -3.76
N PRO A 305 2.05 9.90 -4.33
CA PRO A 305 3.07 9.85 -5.37
C PRO A 305 4.22 8.84 -5.13
N ASN A 306 4.63 8.64 -3.88
CA ASN A 306 5.69 7.69 -3.51
C ASN A 306 5.24 6.22 -3.53
N THR A 307 3.93 5.97 -3.48
CA THR A 307 3.32 4.64 -3.49
C THR A 307 2.46 4.41 -4.72
N PHE A 308 2.58 5.26 -5.76
CA PHE A 308 1.73 5.21 -6.94
C PHE A 308 1.72 3.81 -7.60
N ASN A 309 2.85 3.10 -7.60
CA ASN A 309 2.88 1.75 -8.14
C ASN A 309 2.01 0.75 -7.35
N VAL A 310 2.07 0.80 -6.01
CA VAL A 310 1.28 -0.06 -5.12
C VAL A 310 -0.20 0.27 -5.24
N ALA A 311 -0.56 1.55 -5.17
CA ALA A 311 -1.95 1.99 -5.30
C ALA A 311 -2.55 1.64 -6.67
N MET A 312 -1.74 1.73 -7.74
CA MET A 312 -2.18 1.29 -9.07
C MET A 312 -2.34 -0.24 -9.14
N ASN A 313 -1.41 -1.01 -8.55
CA ASN A 313 -1.54 -2.46 -8.51
C ASN A 313 -2.86 -2.89 -7.84
N ASP A 314 -3.22 -2.27 -6.71
CA ASP A 314 -4.48 -2.57 -6.01
C ASP A 314 -5.73 -2.24 -6.83
N LEU A 315 -5.68 -1.18 -7.65
CA LEU A 315 -6.73 -0.84 -8.60
C LEU A 315 -6.82 -1.85 -9.74
N LEU A 316 -5.68 -2.20 -10.34
CA LEU A 316 -5.64 -3.17 -11.42
C LEU A 316 -6.06 -4.56 -10.98
N ARG A 317 -5.74 -4.97 -9.74
CA ARG A 317 -6.26 -6.20 -9.14
C ARG A 317 -7.78 -6.25 -9.17
N LYS A 318 -8.46 -5.15 -8.82
CA LYS A 318 -9.94 -5.06 -8.85
C LYS A 318 -10.48 -5.14 -10.27
N LEU A 319 -9.86 -4.40 -11.19
CA LEU A 319 -10.24 -4.40 -12.60
C LEU A 319 -10.07 -5.79 -13.24
N VAL A 320 -9.01 -6.50 -12.90
CA VAL A 320 -8.72 -7.87 -13.39
C VAL A 320 -9.64 -8.89 -12.74
N ALA A 321 -9.92 -8.77 -11.44
CA ALA A 321 -10.89 -9.62 -10.75
C ALA A 321 -12.28 -9.53 -11.37
N ALA A 322 -12.64 -8.37 -11.93
CA ALA A 322 -13.89 -8.24 -12.67
C ALA A 322 -13.96 -9.13 -13.92
N ALA A 323 -12.84 -9.50 -14.53
CA ALA A 323 -12.77 -10.37 -15.71
C ALA A 323 -12.54 -11.85 -15.36
N ASP A 324 -12.51 -12.20 -14.07
CA ASP A 324 -12.46 -13.58 -13.64
C ASP A 324 -13.86 -14.21 -13.81
N ASP A 325 -13.96 -15.15 -14.74
CA ASP A 325 -15.16 -15.96 -15.02
C ASP A 325 -15.51 -16.90 -13.86
N SER A 326 -14.71 -16.94 -12.79
CA SER A 326 -15.09 -17.53 -11.52
C SER A 326 -16.32 -16.79 -11.01
N PRO A 327 -17.54 -17.36 -11.08
CA PRO A 327 -18.73 -16.63 -10.65
C PRO A 327 -18.51 -16.17 -9.20
N PRO A 328 -18.89 -14.92 -8.83
CA PRO A 328 -18.96 -14.58 -7.42
C PRO A 328 -19.86 -15.66 -6.82
N PRO A 329 -19.35 -16.40 -5.84
CA PRO A 329 -19.94 -17.69 -5.54
C PRO A 329 -21.38 -17.42 -5.09
N PRO A 330 -22.37 -18.14 -5.64
CA PRO A 330 -23.78 -17.84 -5.41
C PRO A 330 -24.04 -17.85 -3.91
N THR A 331 -24.34 -16.69 -3.34
CA THR A 331 -24.60 -16.51 -1.91
C THR A 331 -25.85 -17.26 -1.42
N GLY A 332 -26.60 -17.88 -2.33
CA GLY A 332 -27.81 -18.65 -2.02
C GLY A 332 -27.61 -20.12 -1.64
N ASP A 333 -26.48 -20.76 -1.96
CA ASP A 333 -26.25 -22.21 -1.75
C ASP A 333 -24.87 -22.54 -1.14
N LEU A 334 -24.13 -21.55 -0.65
CA LEU A 334 -22.86 -21.80 0.02
C LEU A 334 -23.07 -22.35 1.44
N PRO A 335 -22.22 -23.29 1.90
CA PRO A 335 -22.13 -23.65 3.32
C PRO A 335 -21.91 -22.40 4.17
N THR A 336 -22.48 -22.35 5.37
CA THR A 336 -22.42 -21.18 6.25
C THR A 336 -21.69 -21.50 7.55
N LEU A 337 -20.97 -20.52 8.10
CA LEU A 337 -20.30 -20.60 9.39
C LEU A 337 -20.44 -19.29 10.16
N SER A 338 -20.87 -19.32 11.43
CA SER A 338 -20.98 -18.10 12.26
C SER A 338 -19.76 -17.85 13.15
N ALA A 339 -19.19 -18.89 13.74
CA ALA A 339 -17.94 -18.94 14.48
C ALA A 339 -17.67 -20.43 14.75
N GLY A 340 -16.40 -20.84 14.83
CA GLY A 340 -15.99 -22.24 14.97
C GLY A 340 -15.41 -22.81 13.68
N ARG A 341 -15.52 -24.12 13.49
CA ARG A 341 -14.82 -24.86 12.45
C ARG A 341 -15.75 -25.30 11.31
N ILE A 342 -15.26 -25.22 10.08
CA ILE A 342 -15.82 -25.89 8.92
C ILE A 342 -14.78 -26.83 8.29
N GLU A 343 -15.11 -28.12 8.20
CA GLU A 343 -14.26 -29.11 7.52
C GLU A 343 -14.15 -28.75 6.03
N ALA A 344 -12.96 -28.91 5.45
CA ALA A 344 -12.70 -28.50 4.08
C ALA A 344 -13.63 -29.22 3.09
N GLU A 345 -13.89 -30.51 3.29
CA GLU A 345 -14.82 -31.26 2.42
C GLU A 345 -16.29 -30.85 2.56
N ALA A 346 -16.63 -30.04 3.56
CA ALA A 346 -17.97 -29.47 3.75
C ALA A 346 -18.13 -28.10 3.08
N MET A 347 -17.05 -27.50 2.57
CA MET A 347 -17.08 -26.26 1.78
C MET A 347 -17.59 -26.52 0.36
N LYS A 348 -17.96 -25.46 -0.37
CA LYS A 348 -18.13 -25.57 -1.81
C LYS A 348 -16.74 -25.69 -2.46
N LEU A 349 -16.45 -26.87 -3.01
CA LEU A 349 -15.16 -27.19 -3.59
C LEU A 349 -15.11 -26.92 -5.10
N ASP A 350 -14.02 -26.31 -5.56
CA ASP A 350 -13.59 -26.28 -6.96
C ASP A 350 -12.12 -26.73 -7.06
N GLY A 351 -11.77 -27.54 -8.06
CA GLY A 351 -10.40 -28.06 -8.24
C GLY A 351 -9.84 -29.00 -7.15
N TYR A 352 -10.53 -29.15 -6.02
CA TYR A 352 -10.19 -30.06 -4.92
C TYR A 352 -10.77 -31.47 -5.09
N ILE A 353 -10.02 -32.46 -4.63
CA ILE A 353 -10.43 -33.86 -4.49
C ILE A 353 -10.40 -34.23 -3.01
N ILE A 354 -11.41 -34.95 -2.52
CA ILE A 354 -11.49 -35.41 -1.13
C ILE A 354 -10.66 -36.69 -0.94
N GLU A 355 -9.74 -36.68 0.03
CA GLU A 355 -9.03 -37.87 0.52
C GLU A 355 -9.59 -38.28 1.90
N SER A 356 -9.56 -39.58 2.22
CA SER A 356 -9.95 -40.09 3.54
C SER A 356 -8.73 -40.64 4.28
N ARG A 357 -8.40 -40.04 5.42
CA ARG A 357 -7.27 -40.44 6.27
C ARG A 357 -7.60 -40.23 7.74
N ALA A 358 -7.12 -41.14 8.59
CA ALA A 358 -7.33 -41.06 10.03
C ALA A 358 -6.64 -39.84 10.70
N VAL A 359 -5.65 -39.23 10.03
CA VAL A 359 -4.94 -38.04 10.52
C VAL A 359 -5.75 -36.75 10.38
N SER A 360 -6.80 -36.77 9.56
CA SER A 360 -7.66 -35.62 9.31
C SER A 360 -8.75 -35.45 10.36
N SER A 361 -9.08 -34.20 10.69
CA SER A 361 -10.32 -33.84 11.37
C SER A 361 -11.51 -34.42 10.59
N GLY A 362 -12.47 -35.03 11.28
CA GLY A 362 -13.59 -35.72 10.62
C GLY A 362 -13.20 -36.94 9.73
N GLY A 363 -11.93 -37.31 9.65
CA GLY A 363 -11.40 -38.43 8.85
C GLY A 363 -11.22 -38.14 7.36
N LYS A 364 -11.35 -36.88 6.91
CA LYS A 364 -11.23 -36.47 5.51
C LYS A 364 -10.58 -35.09 5.37
N HIS A 365 -9.94 -34.84 4.24
CA HIS A 365 -9.42 -33.53 3.84
C HIS A 365 -9.52 -33.36 2.34
N VAL A 366 -9.20 -32.16 1.84
CA VAL A 366 -9.14 -31.88 0.40
C VAL A 366 -7.72 -31.77 -0.12
N LYS A 367 -7.53 -32.04 -1.41
CA LYS A 367 -6.25 -32.02 -2.12
C LYS A 367 -6.43 -31.51 -3.53
N THR A 368 -5.62 -30.55 -3.98
CA THR A 368 -5.63 -30.11 -5.39
C THR A 368 -4.69 -30.94 -6.27
N LEU A 369 -4.90 -31.00 -7.59
CA LEU A 369 -3.94 -31.51 -8.58
C LEU A 369 -3.29 -30.41 -9.44
N GLY A 370 -3.70 -29.16 -9.26
CA GLY A 370 -3.23 -27.97 -9.97
C GLY A 370 -3.54 -26.74 -9.11
N GLU A 371 -4.77 -26.25 -9.19
CA GLU A 371 -5.31 -25.26 -8.25
C GLU A 371 -6.62 -25.79 -7.66
N GLY A 372 -6.94 -25.42 -6.42
CA GLY A 372 -8.20 -25.81 -5.79
C GLY A 372 -8.63 -24.78 -4.75
N SER A 373 -9.94 -24.61 -4.59
CA SER A 373 -10.54 -23.67 -3.65
C SER A 373 -11.74 -24.26 -2.92
N GLY A 374 -11.93 -23.84 -1.68
CA GLY A 374 -13.05 -24.17 -0.81
C GLY A 374 -13.71 -22.89 -0.33
N THR A 375 -15.01 -22.75 -0.56
CA THR A 375 -15.76 -21.51 -0.29
C THR A 375 -16.96 -21.73 0.63
N PHE A 376 -17.19 -20.78 1.54
CA PHE A 376 -18.32 -20.74 2.47
C PHE A 376 -18.68 -19.29 2.83
N VAL A 377 -19.85 -19.05 3.42
CA VAL A 377 -20.32 -17.72 3.85
C VAL A 377 -20.20 -17.58 5.36
N PHE A 378 -19.68 -16.44 5.81
CA PHE A 378 -19.71 -16.09 7.22
C PHE A 378 -21.08 -15.54 7.61
N THR A 379 -21.67 -16.06 8.69
CA THR A 379 -22.99 -15.64 9.20
C THR A 379 -22.93 -15.20 10.66
N GLY A 380 -21.73 -14.90 11.17
CA GLY A 380 -21.51 -14.43 12.54
C GLY A 380 -21.73 -12.93 12.69
N ALA A 381 -21.34 -12.39 13.84
CA ALA A 381 -21.37 -10.94 14.08
C ALA A 381 -20.18 -10.26 13.39
N ASP A 382 -20.33 -9.01 12.98
CA ASP A 382 -19.21 -8.25 12.41
C ASP A 382 -18.12 -8.06 13.47
N GLY A 383 -16.86 -8.28 13.12
CA GLY A 383 -15.77 -8.18 14.09
C GLY A 383 -14.41 -8.61 13.55
N VAL A 384 -13.40 -8.54 14.41
CA VAL A 384 -12.08 -9.11 14.15
C VAL A 384 -12.06 -10.54 14.67
N TYR A 385 -11.67 -11.48 13.81
CA TYR A 385 -11.58 -12.89 14.12
C TYR A 385 -10.16 -13.39 13.84
N GLU A 386 -9.72 -14.37 14.62
CA GLU A 386 -8.57 -15.20 14.26
C GLU A 386 -9.05 -16.32 13.33
N ILE A 387 -8.45 -16.42 12.15
CA ILE A 387 -8.73 -17.46 11.16
C ILE A 387 -7.56 -18.44 11.15
N ALA A 388 -7.86 -19.71 11.39
CA ALA A 388 -6.90 -20.81 11.29
C ALA A 388 -7.22 -21.72 10.12
N VAL A 389 -6.25 -21.96 9.24
CA VAL A 389 -6.36 -22.86 8.09
C VAL A 389 -5.46 -24.06 8.30
N ALA A 390 -6.05 -25.21 8.62
CA ALA A 390 -5.31 -26.46 8.75
C ALA A 390 -4.93 -27.00 7.37
N HIS A 391 -3.64 -27.16 7.12
CA HIS A 391 -3.09 -27.61 5.84
C HIS A 391 -1.96 -28.61 6.06
N ASN A 392 -1.55 -29.30 5.00
CA ASN A 392 -0.41 -30.20 5.04
C ASN A 392 0.71 -29.68 4.14
N ASP A 393 1.86 -29.40 4.74
CA ASP A 393 3.10 -29.01 4.08
C ASP A 393 4.00 -30.25 3.94
N GLU A 394 3.95 -30.90 2.77
CA GLU A 394 4.77 -32.06 2.40
C GLU A 394 6.22 -31.66 2.10
N ASN A 395 7.01 -32.62 1.60
CA ASN A 395 8.46 -32.48 1.50
C ASN A 395 9.01 -32.47 0.08
N ASP A 396 8.16 -32.23 -0.90
CA ASP A 396 8.51 -32.45 -2.30
C ASP A 396 8.03 -31.35 -3.27
N GLY A 397 7.81 -30.13 -2.77
CA GLY A 397 7.56 -28.97 -3.62
C GLY A 397 7.47 -27.62 -2.88
N ALA A 398 6.76 -26.65 -3.48
CA ALA A 398 6.74 -25.26 -3.02
C ALA A 398 5.38 -24.57 -3.26
N GLY A 399 4.29 -25.33 -3.13
CA GLY A 399 2.94 -24.82 -3.35
C GLY A 399 2.59 -23.67 -2.42
N THR A 400 1.47 -22.99 -2.69
CA THR A 400 1.03 -21.83 -1.91
C THR A 400 -0.39 -22.00 -1.41
N GLY A 401 -0.65 -21.58 -0.18
CA GLY A 401 -1.98 -21.33 0.33
C GLY A 401 -2.32 -19.84 0.33
N ARG A 402 -3.59 -19.54 0.08
CA ARG A 402 -4.15 -18.19 0.07
C ARG A 402 -5.53 -18.21 0.73
N PHE A 403 -5.86 -17.13 1.43
CA PHE A 403 -7.19 -16.93 2.00
C PHE A 403 -7.77 -15.61 1.50
N PHE A 404 -9.07 -15.62 1.19
CA PHE A 404 -9.81 -14.49 0.65
C PHE A 404 -11.07 -14.23 1.47
N ILE A 405 -11.41 -12.95 1.61
CA ILE A 405 -12.69 -12.45 2.11
C ILE A 405 -13.28 -11.58 1.00
N ASP A 406 -14.46 -11.93 0.52
CA ASP A 406 -15.13 -11.30 -0.64
C ASP A 406 -14.21 -11.13 -1.86
N GLY A 407 -13.38 -12.15 -2.12
CA GLY A 407 -12.44 -12.16 -3.24
C GLY A 407 -11.18 -11.30 -3.03
N ALA A 408 -11.06 -10.56 -1.93
CA ALA A 408 -9.82 -9.88 -1.55
C ALA A 408 -8.89 -10.83 -0.78
N GLN A 409 -7.65 -11.01 -1.26
CA GLN A 409 -6.68 -11.86 -0.57
C GLN A 409 -6.25 -11.22 0.75
N THR A 410 -6.59 -11.85 1.86
CA THR A 410 -6.26 -11.37 3.21
C THR A 410 -5.04 -12.08 3.80
N SER A 411 -4.71 -13.27 3.29
CA SER A 411 -3.56 -14.03 3.78
C SER A 411 -2.94 -14.91 2.71
N THR A 412 -1.63 -15.14 2.81
CA THR A 412 -0.90 -16.11 1.97
C THR A 412 0.23 -16.78 2.75
N TRP A 413 0.50 -18.04 2.43
CA TRP A 413 1.60 -18.81 2.99
C TRP A 413 2.15 -19.81 1.98
N ARG A 414 3.36 -20.31 2.23
CA ARG A 414 4.04 -21.30 1.38
C ARG A 414 4.09 -22.65 2.06
N PHE A 415 3.99 -23.71 1.27
CA PHE A 415 4.29 -25.09 1.68
C PHE A 415 5.78 -25.33 1.43
N ASP A 416 6.63 -24.80 2.30
CA ASP A 416 8.08 -24.86 2.17
C ASP A 416 8.79 -25.26 3.47
N LYS A 417 8.04 -25.53 4.54
CA LYS A 417 8.55 -25.88 5.86
C LYS A 417 8.64 -27.38 6.07
N ASN A 418 7.96 -28.19 5.26
CA ASN A 418 7.89 -29.64 5.40
C ASN A 418 7.34 -30.08 6.78
N SER A 419 6.40 -29.30 7.33
CA SER A 419 5.88 -29.47 8.70
C SER A 419 4.85 -30.58 8.84
N GLY A 420 4.41 -31.21 7.74
CA GLY A 420 3.23 -32.07 7.77
C GLY A 420 1.98 -31.26 8.04
N TRP A 421 1.02 -31.82 8.78
CA TRP A 421 -0.22 -31.13 9.13
C TRP A 421 0.02 -30.02 10.16
N ASN A 422 -0.29 -28.78 9.81
CA ASN A 422 -0.19 -27.60 10.67
C ASN A 422 -1.26 -26.56 10.33
N GLU A 423 -1.40 -25.55 11.18
CA GLU A 423 -2.30 -24.41 10.91
C GLU A 423 -1.52 -23.21 10.40
N HIS A 424 -2.12 -22.48 9.45
CA HIS A 424 -1.76 -21.10 9.14
C HIS A 424 -2.78 -20.19 9.80
N VAL A 425 -2.32 -19.33 10.71
CA VAL A 425 -3.19 -18.53 11.57
C VAL A 425 -2.94 -17.04 11.32
N PHE A 426 -4.01 -16.27 11.17
CA PHE A 426 -3.96 -14.82 10.95
C PHE A 426 -5.25 -14.16 11.43
N THR A 427 -5.22 -12.86 11.73
CA THR A 427 -6.42 -12.11 12.09
C THR A 427 -7.00 -11.38 10.88
N ALA A 428 -8.33 -11.30 10.81
CA ALA A 428 -9.02 -10.53 9.78
C ALA A 428 -10.33 -9.95 10.31
N THR A 429 -10.72 -8.78 9.80
CA THR A 429 -12.07 -8.25 9.99
C THR A 429 -13.02 -8.97 9.04
N ILE A 430 -14.11 -9.53 9.58
CA ILE A 430 -15.12 -10.28 8.84
C ILE A 430 -16.50 -9.74 9.23
N ALA A 431 -17.36 -9.49 8.25
CA ALA A 431 -18.75 -9.09 8.43
C ALA A 431 -19.73 -10.21 8.07
N SER A 432 -20.93 -10.15 8.66
CA SER A 432 -22.01 -11.08 8.36
C SER A 432 -22.42 -10.97 6.89
N GLY A 433 -22.31 -12.08 6.17
CA GLY A 433 -22.56 -12.13 4.73
C GLY A 433 -21.29 -12.27 3.88
N ASP A 434 -20.11 -12.04 4.45
CA ASP A 434 -18.84 -12.17 3.74
C ASP A 434 -18.65 -13.58 3.20
N VAL A 435 -18.12 -13.68 1.98
CA VAL A 435 -17.72 -14.92 1.34
C VAL A 435 -16.26 -15.21 1.69
N LEU A 436 -16.01 -16.30 2.39
CA LEU A 436 -14.67 -16.75 2.76
C LEU A 436 -14.23 -17.85 1.81
N GLN A 437 -12.99 -17.76 1.33
CA GLN A 437 -12.40 -18.76 0.45
C GLN A 437 -10.96 -19.08 0.84
N VAL A 438 -10.67 -20.37 0.97
CA VAL A 438 -9.30 -20.89 1.02
C VAL A 438 -8.94 -21.46 -0.36
N ALA A 439 -7.81 -21.05 -0.91
CA ALA A 439 -7.30 -21.57 -2.18
C ALA A 439 -5.86 -22.07 -2.04
N THR A 440 -5.53 -23.18 -2.69
CA THR A 440 -4.17 -23.72 -2.69
C THR A 440 -3.72 -24.15 -4.08
N THR A 441 -2.41 -24.15 -4.31
CA THR A 441 -1.80 -24.59 -5.56
C THR A 441 -0.88 -25.78 -5.35
N LYS A 442 -0.75 -26.60 -6.39
CA LYS A 442 0.25 -27.66 -6.49
C LYS A 442 1.48 -27.14 -7.23
N GLN A 443 2.65 -27.21 -6.61
CA GLN A 443 3.92 -26.92 -7.28
C GLN A 443 4.94 -28.01 -7.00
N GLY A 444 5.32 -28.77 -8.03
CA GLY A 444 6.21 -29.94 -7.88
C GLY A 444 5.44 -31.20 -7.43
N GLY A 445 5.97 -31.90 -6.43
CA GLY A 445 5.29 -33.01 -5.74
C GLY A 445 4.24 -32.53 -4.74
N GLU A 446 4.44 -31.33 -4.18
CA GLU A 446 3.63 -30.72 -3.12
C GLU A 446 2.20 -30.43 -3.56
N TYR A 447 1.23 -31.15 -3.00
CA TYR A 447 -0.18 -30.85 -3.24
C TYR A 447 -0.74 -29.98 -2.11
N GLY A 448 -1.37 -28.86 -2.49
CA GLY A 448 -2.15 -28.06 -1.57
C GLY A 448 -3.29 -28.85 -0.94
N ARG A 449 -3.10 -29.26 0.32
CA ARG A 449 -4.08 -29.98 1.11
C ARG A 449 -4.60 -29.10 2.23
N VAL A 450 -5.90 -29.15 2.46
CA VAL A 450 -6.58 -28.41 3.53
C VAL A 450 -7.50 -29.37 4.28
N ASP A 451 -7.43 -29.37 5.61
CA ASP A 451 -8.26 -30.17 6.50
C ASP A 451 -9.53 -29.39 6.89
N TYR A 452 -9.36 -28.19 7.43
CA TYR A 452 -10.46 -27.32 7.84
C TYR A 452 -10.05 -25.84 7.85
N VAL A 453 -11.06 -24.98 7.95
CA VAL A 453 -10.92 -23.58 8.33
C VAL A 453 -11.67 -23.36 9.65
N GLU A 454 -11.07 -22.64 10.58
CA GLU A 454 -11.66 -22.30 11.87
C GLU A 454 -11.63 -20.79 12.09
N VAL A 455 -12.79 -20.21 12.41
CA VAL A 455 -12.98 -18.79 12.71
C VAL A 455 -13.20 -18.64 14.20
N ARG A 456 -12.21 -18.10 14.91
CA ARG A 456 -12.15 -17.99 16.36
C ARG A 456 -12.45 -16.55 16.76
N SER A 457 -13.42 -16.37 17.65
CA SER A 457 -13.72 -15.05 18.21
C SER A 457 -12.70 -14.68 19.28
N ASP A 458 -12.37 -13.39 19.35
CA ASP A 458 -11.48 -12.82 20.38
C ASP A 458 -12.24 -12.53 21.70
N ASP A 459 -13.51 -12.94 21.78
CA ASP A 459 -14.28 -12.91 23.02
C ASP A 459 -14.06 -14.21 23.80
N GLY A 460 -13.62 -14.09 25.05
CA GLY A 460 -13.41 -15.23 25.95
C GLY A 460 -14.71 -15.96 26.36
N SER A 461 -15.69 -16.12 25.48
CA SER A 461 -16.92 -16.87 25.72
C SER A 461 -17.11 -17.99 24.70
N SER A 462 -16.97 -19.23 25.18
CA SER A 462 -17.45 -20.41 24.46
C SER A 462 -18.98 -20.36 24.33
N PRO A 463 -19.56 -20.68 23.17
CA PRO A 463 -21.01 -20.78 23.02
C PRO A 463 -21.55 -21.95 23.86
N PRO A 464 -22.78 -21.84 24.43
CA PRO A 464 -23.33 -22.89 25.28
C PRO A 464 -23.64 -24.15 24.45
N PRO A 465 -23.51 -25.35 25.04
CA PRO A 465 -23.73 -26.60 24.30
C PRO A 465 -25.21 -26.79 23.91
N PRO A 466 -25.50 -27.45 22.77
CA PRO A 466 -26.86 -27.74 22.34
C PRO A 466 -27.57 -28.71 23.30
N PRO A 467 -28.92 -28.70 23.36
CA PRO A 467 -29.69 -29.49 24.32
C PRO A 467 -29.53 -31.01 24.07
N PRO A 468 -29.64 -31.83 25.14
CA PRO A 468 -29.16 -33.20 25.15
C PRO A 468 -29.97 -34.13 24.24
N SER A 469 -29.31 -34.76 23.26
CA SER A 469 -29.83 -35.97 22.62
C SER A 469 -29.47 -37.20 23.46
N THR A 470 -30.48 -38.00 23.73
CA THR A 470 -30.42 -39.24 24.50
C THR A 470 -29.67 -40.33 23.74
N ASP A 471 -28.38 -40.54 24.04
CA ASP A 471 -27.73 -41.86 24.00
C ASP A 471 -26.38 -41.81 24.77
N PRO A 472 -26.01 -42.86 25.52
CA PRO A 472 -24.87 -42.80 26.46
C PRO A 472 -23.52 -43.06 25.76
N PRO A 473 -22.42 -42.38 26.16
CA PRO A 473 -21.10 -42.63 25.61
C PRO A 473 -20.39 -43.78 26.36
N PRO A 474 -19.53 -44.59 25.72
CA PRO A 474 -18.47 -45.29 26.41
C PRO A 474 -17.26 -44.37 26.60
N SER A 475 -16.71 -44.46 27.80
CA SER A 475 -15.51 -43.83 28.32
C SER A 475 -14.27 -44.05 27.44
N ASN A 476 -13.49 -42.99 27.24
CA ASN A 476 -12.04 -42.99 27.44
C ASN A 476 -11.55 -41.54 27.50
N GLU A 477 -11.17 -41.09 28.69
CA GLU A 477 -10.33 -39.91 28.88
C GLU A 477 -8.93 -40.22 28.36
N GLU A 478 -8.37 -39.36 27.51
CA GLU A 478 -6.93 -39.24 27.29
C GLU A 478 -6.48 -37.89 27.90
N PRO A 479 -5.33 -37.83 28.60
CA PRO A 479 -4.92 -36.64 29.36
C PRO A 479 -4.33 -35.56 28.43
N PRO A 480 -4.25 -34.30 28.89
CA PRO A 480 -3.71 -33.20 28.09
C PRO A 480 -2.20 -33.38 27.81
N PRO A 481 -1.67 -32.83 26.69
CA PRO A 481 -0.27 -32.97 26.32
C PRO A 481 0.68 -32.31 27.32
N SER A 482 1.81 -32.96 27.57
CA SER A 482 2.76 -32.65 28.63
C SER A 482 3.63 -31.41 28.37
N SER A 483 3.70 -30.50 29.34
CA SER A 483 4.69 -29.42 29.49
C SER A 483 6.12 -29.89 29.82
N GLY A 484 6.45 -31.15 29.54
CA GLY A 484 7.66 -31.83 30.04
C GLY A 484 9.00 -31.47 29.39
N ASP A 485 8.98 -30.74 28.27
CA ASP A 485 10.18 -30.54 27.42
C ASP A 485 10.71 -29.09 27.35
N LEU A 486 10.11 -28.15 28.07
CA LEU A 486 10.60 -26.76 28.12
C LEU A 486 11.59 -26.56 29.29
N PRO A 487 12.69 -25.80 29.09
CA PRO A 487 13.56 -25.37 30.20
C PRO A 487 12.77 -24.64 31.28
N THR A 488 13.17 -24.74 32.54
CA THR A 488 12.45 -24.15 33.68
C THR A 488 13.28 -23.08 34.40
N LEU A 489 12.64 -22.03 34.92
CA LEU A 489 13.27 -20.98 35.72
C LEU A 489 12.39 -20.63 36.93
N SER A 490 12.91 -20.80 38.16
CA SER A 490 12.18 -20.46 39.39
C SER A 490 12.39 -19.02 39.88
N GLY A 491 13.19 -18.23 39.15
CA GLY A 491 13.64 -16.87 39.49
C GLY A 491 15.11 -16.65 39.10
N GLY A 492 15.51 -15.40 38.85
CA GLY A 492 16.85 -15.06 38.36
C GLY A 492 16.95 -15.10 36.83
N ARG A 493 18.11 -15.48 36.29
CA ARG A 493 18.44 -15.34 34.85
C ARG A 493 18.49 -16.67 34.11
N ILE A 494 17.96 -16.69 32.88
CA ILE A 494 18.20 -17.71 31.87
C ILE A 494 18.89 -17.09 30.65
N GLU A 495 20.02 -17.66 30.24
CA GLU A 495 20.70 -17.25 29.00
C GLU A 495 19.83 -17.62 27.79
N ALA A 496 19.80 -16.78 26.76
CA ALA A 496 18.86 -16.96 25.65
C ALA A 496 19.11 -18.27 24.91
N GLU A 497 20.36 -18.69 24.75
CA GLU A 497 20.70 -19.97 24.12
C GLU A 497 20.30 -21.20 24.93
N ALA A 498 19.90 -21.03 26.20
CA ALA A 498 19.40 -22.10 27.06
C ALA A 498 17.87 -22.23 27.03
N MET A 499 17.16 -21.32 26.35
CA MET A 499 15.72 -21.42 26.11
C MET A 499 15.40 -22.46 25.02
N LYS A 500 14.14 -22.86 24.90
CA LYS A 500 13.67 -23.59 23.71
C LYS A 500 13.52 -22.59 22.56
N LEU A 501 14.45 -22.65 21.61
CA LEU A 501 14.53 -21.71 20.49
C LEU A 501 13.78 -22.19 19.25
N ASP A 502 13.15 -21.24 18.57
CA ASP A 502 12.65 -21.34 17.19
C ASP A 502 13.09 -20.10 16.39
N GLY A 503 13.50 -20.26 15.13
CA GLY A 503 13.96 -19.14 14.27
C GLY A 503 15.23 -18.39 14.70
N TYR A 504 15.82 -18.72 15.86
CA TYR A 504 17.06 -18.14 16.36
C TYR A 504 18.31 -18.97 16.01
N THR A 505 19.41 -18.30 15.67
CA THR A 505 20.76 -18.87 15.57
C THR A 505 21.61 -18.40 16.76
N VAL A 506 22.40 -19.29 17.36
CA VAL A 506 23.30 -18.95 18.48
C VAL A 506 24.63 -18.41 17.95
N GLU A 507 25.04 -17.22 18.39
CA GLU A 507 26.33 -16.60 18.08
C GLU A 507 27.22 -16.52 19.34
N SER A 508 28.55 -16.54 19.16
CA SER A 508 29.52 -16.36 20.26
C SER A 508 30.16 -14.97 20.20
N ARG A 509 30.05 -14.19 21.28
CA ARG A 509 30.66 -12.85 21.40
C ARG A 509 31.10 -12.58 22.84
N ALA A 510 32.25 -11.91 22.99
CA ALA A 510 32.80 -11.57 24.31
C ALA A 510 31.94 -10.59 25.13
N ALA A 511 31.06 -9.81 24.47
CA ALA A 511 30.18 -8.83 25.10
C ALA A 511 28.88 -9.46 25.67
N SER A 512 28.59 -10.70 25.31
CA SER A 512 27.41 -11.46 25.74
C SER A 512 27.59 -12.07 27.13
N SER A 513 26.52 -12.13 27.92
CA SER A 513 26.51 -12.93 29.15
C SER A 513 26.76 -14.40 28.79
N GLY A 514 27.57 -15.10 29.57
CA GLY A 514 27.98 -16.48 29.24
C GLY A 514 28.81 -16.66 27.94
N GLY A 515 29.08 -15.58 27.20
CA GLY A 515 29.84 -15.57 25.94
C GLY A 515 29.03 -15.90 24.67
N LYS A 516 27.70 -16.03 24.76
CA LYS A 516 26.80 -16.34 23.64
C LYS A 516 25.48 -15.58 23.72
N HIS A 517 24.83 -15.37 22.58
CA HIS A 517 23.49 -14.79 22.47
C HIS A 517 22.78 -15.41 21.25
N VAL A 518 21.49 -15.10 21.08
CA VAL A 518 20.71 -15.54 19.91
C VAL A 518 20.47 -14.41 18.92
N LYS A 519 20.33 -14.74 17.63
CA LYS A 519 20.10 -13.82 16.51
C LYS A 519 19.12 -14.42 15.51
N THR A 520 18.12 -13.67 15.04
CA THR A 520 17.25 -14.07 13.92
C THR A 520 17.55 -13.28 12.64
N PHE A 521 17.24 -13.87 11.48
CA PHE A 521 17.30 -13.24 10.15
C PHE A 521 15.90 -12.93 9.57
N SER A 522 14.85 -13.20 10.34
CA SER A 522 13.45 -12.91 9.98
C SER A 522 12.64 -12.74 11.27
N GLU A 523 12.20 -13.82 11.88
CA GLU A 523 11.58 -13.86 13.22
C GLU A 523 12.21 -14.98 14.04
N GLY A 524 12.29 -14.82 15.36
CA GLY A 524 12.78 -15.86 16.26
C GLY A 524 12.15 -15.75 17.63
N SER A 525 11.94 -16.89 18.30
CA SER A 525 11.40 -16.94 19.65
C SER A 525 12.13 -17.93 20.58
N GLY A 526 12.13 -17.62 21.88
CA GLY A 526 12.71 -18.43 22.93
C GLY A 526 11.72 -18.62 24.07
N LYS A 527 11.48 -19.88 24.46
CA LYS A 527 10.50 -20.27 25.49
C LYS A 527 11.14 -20.95 26.71
N PHE A 528 10.60 -20.68 27.88
CA PHE A 528 10.87 -21.42 29.13
C PHE A 528 9.64 -21.37 30.05
N VAL A 529 9.55 -22.31 30.99
CA VAL A 529 8.49 -22.38 32.00
C VAL A 529 8.95 -21.69 33.28
N PHE A 530 8.14 -20.77 33.80
CA PHE A 530 8.34 -20.20 35.12
C PHE A 530 7.88 -21.18 36.20
N THR A 531 8.74 -21.43 37.19
CA THR A 531 8.45 -22.34 38.31
C THR A 531 8.68 -21.67 39.67
N GLY A 532 8.66 -20.34 39.71
CA GLY A 532 8.86 -19.55 40.91
C GLY A 532 7.57 -19.30 41.68
N ASP A 533 7.62 -18.43 42.68
CA ASP A 533 6.44 -18.08 43.48
C ASP A 533 5.44 -17.28 42.63
N THR A 534 4.15 -17.63 42.73
CA THR A 534 3.06 -16.85 42.12
C THR A 534 3.07 -15.41 42.63
N GLY A 535 2.97 -14.44 41.74
CA GLY A 535 2.82 -13.03 42.09
C GLY A 535 3.30 -12.08 41.00
N ASP A 536 3.41 -10.80 41.33
CA ASP A 536 3.93 -9.79 40.42
C ASP A 536 5.46 -9.85 40.35
N HIS A 537 5.98 -9.94 39.13
CA HIS A 537 7.41 -9.99 38.83
C HIS A 537 7.75 -8.99 37.74
N GLN A 538 9.03 -8.60 37.71
CA GLN A 538 9.63 -7.91 36.58
C GLN A 538 10.40 -8.89 35.71
N ILE A 539 10.10 -8.90 34.42
CA ILE A 539 10.84 -9.66 33.42
C ILE A 539 11.73 -8.70 32.63
N ALA A 540 13.03 -8.87 32.78
CA ALA A 540 14.04 -8.09 32.09
C ALA A 540 14.60 -8.87 30.90
N VAL A 541 14.52 -8.31 29.69
CA VAL A 541 15.06 -8.88 28.46
C VAL A 541 16.24 -8.05 28.00
N ARG A 542 17.44 -8.67 27.95
CA ARG A 542 18.62 -8.01 27.39
C ARG A 542 18.70 -8.28 25.89
N TYR A 543 18.71 -7.21 25.09
CA TYR A 543 18.67 -7.25 23.63
C TYR A 543 19.70 -6.28 23.04
N ASN A 544 20.02 -6.42 21.75
CA ASN A 544 20.91 -5.50 21.04
C ASN A 544 20.10 -4.66 20.04
N ASP A 545 20.29 -3.35 20.10
CA ASP A 545 19.67 -2.35 19.23
C ASP A 545 20.80 -1.71 18.40
N GLU A 546 20.98 -2.20 17.17
CA GLU A 546 21.94 -1.73 16.17
C GLU A 546 21.45 -0.42 15.52
N ASN A 547 22.07 0.01 14.42
CA ASN A 547 21.85 1.34 13.84
C ASN A 547 21.49 1.33 12.36
N ASP A 548 21.05 0.18 11.84
CA ASP A 548 20.87 -0.06 10.41
C ASP A 548 19.51 -0.67 10.04
N GLY A 549 18.51 -0.58 10.93
CA GLY A 549 17.12 -0.96 10.62
C GLY A 549 16.11 -0.59 11.71
N ALA A 550 14.98 -1.31 11.74
CA ALA A 550 13.81 -1.04 12.59
C ALA A 550 13.23 -2.33 13.20
N GLY A 551 14.09 -3.21 13.71
CA GLY A 551 13.67 -4.47 14.32
C GLY A 551 12.78 -4.27 15.56
N SER A 552 12.10 -5.32 15.99
CA SER A 552 11.17 -5.25 17.13
C SER A 552 11.24 -6.49 18.02
N GLY A 553 10.85 -6.34 19.28
CA GLY A 553 10.70 -7.44 20.24
C GLY A 553 9.28 -7.52 20.83
N ARG A 554 8.88 -8.72 21.25
CA ARG A 554 7.63 -9.01 21.97
C ARG A 554 7.90 -9.98 23.10
N ILE A 555 7.28 -9.75 24.25
CA ILE A 555 7.22 -10.70 25.36
C ILE A 555 5.78 -11.16 25.59
N SER A 556 5.60 -12.45 25.82
CA SER A 556 4.31 -13.09 26.10
C SER A 556 4.42 -14.05 27.28
N VAL A 557 3.31 -14.22 28.02
CA VAL A 557 3.13 -15.19 29.10
C VAL A 557 1.91 -16.02 28.75
N ASP A 558 2.05 -17.35 28.67
CA ASP A 558 1.02 -18.29 28.22
C ASP A 558 0.38 -17.92 26.87
N GLY A 559 1.18 -17.36 25.97
CA GLY A 559 0.75 -16.90 24.65
C GLY A 559 0.06 -15.53 24.64
N ALA A 560 -0.38 -15.01 25.79
CA ALA A 560 -0.89 -13.66 25.90
C ALA A 560 0.26 -12.64 25.81
N GLN A 561 0.10 -11.63 24.97
CA GLN A 561 1.11 -10.58 24.83
C GLN A 561 1.16 -9.70 26.09
N VAL A 562 2.32 -9.63 26.73
CA VAL A 562 2.57 -8.70 27.84
C VAL A 562 2.96 -7.32 27.29
N SER A 563 3.88 -7.27 26.32
CA SER A 563 4.30 -6.00 25.71
C SER A 563 5.09 -6.20 24.41
N THR A 564 5.29 -5.11 23.67
CA THR A 564 6.15 -5.01 22.49
C THR A 564 7.06 -3.81 22.60
N TRP A 565 8.26 -3.88 22.01
CA TRP A 565 9.17 -2.74 21.92
C TRP A 565 9.88 -2.69 20.56
N GLN A 566 10.32 -1.51 20.17
CA GLN A 566 11.05 -1.26 18.92
C GLN A 566 12.54 -1.07 19.21
N PHE A 567 13.40 -1.52 18.30
CA PHE A 567 14.85 -1.30 18.33
C PHE A 567 15.11 0.03 17.60
N ASN A 568 14.84 1.13 18.31
CA ASN A 568 14.90 2.49 17.75
C ASN A 568 15.75 3.46 18.58
N GLY A 569 16.43 2.93 19.59
CA GLY A 569 17.30 3.68 20.47
C GLY A 569 18.74 3.80 19.96
N ASN A 570 19.18 2.92 19.05
CA ASN A 570 20.56 2.85 18.52
C ASN A 570 21.62 2.74 19.64
N ASN A 571 21.30 2.04 20.73
CA ASN A 571 22.08 2.08 21.98
C ASN A 571 23.02 0.88 22.16
N GLY A 572 23.07 -0.06 21.21
CA GLY A 572 23.76 -1.34 21.38
C GLY A 572 23.03 -2.25 22.38
N TRP A 573 23.77 -2.97 23.21
CA TRP A 573 23.18 -3.88 24.21
C TRP A 573 22.45 -3.13 25.32
N GLY A 574 21.13 -3.22 25.35
CA GLY A 574 20.24 -2.62 26.34
C GLY A 574 19.33 -3.67 27.02
N GLU A 575 18.54 -3.22 27.98
CA GLU A 575 17.58 -4.07 28.71
C GLU A 575 16.20 -3.41 28.66
N GLN A 576 15.16 -4.18 28.32
CA GLN A 576 13.76 -3.79 28.54
C GLN A 576 13.19 -4.55 29.73
N VAL A 577 12.41 -3.87 30.56
CA VAL A 577 11.81 -4.45 31.77
C VAL A 577 10.28 -4.34 31.68
N PHE A 578 9.61 -5.46 31.91
CA PHE A 578 8.15 -5.58 31.84
C PHE A 578 7.62 -6.07 33.19
N ALA A 579 6.54 -5.47 33.68
CA ALA A 579 5.81 -6.03 34.83
C ALA A 579 4.81 -7.09 34.34
N ALA A 580 4.79 -8.25 34.98
CA ALA A 580 3.84 -9.32 34.70
C ALA A 580 3.48 -10.06 36.00
N SER A 581 2.21 -10.40 36.16
CA SER A 581 1.79 -11.36 37.18
C SER A 581 2.05 -12.76 36.62
N LEU A 582 2.86 -13.56 37.32
CA LEU A 582 3.25 -14.90 36.89
C LEU A 582 2.76 -15.94 37.90
N ASP A 583 2.25 -17.05 37.38
CA ASP A 583 1.93 -18.26 38.11
C ASP A 583 2.99 -19.36 37.89
N ALA A 584 3.18 -20.22 38.89
CA ALA A 584 4.04 -21.38 38.73
C ALA A 584 3.46 -22.33 37.68
N GLY A 585 4.11 -22.43 36.52
CA GLY A 585 3.64 -23.20 35.36
C GLY A 585 3.60 -22.38 34.08
N ASP A 586 3.61 -21.04 34.18
CA ASP A 586 3.48 -20.15 33.03
C ASP A 586 4.63 -20.33 32.03
N VAL A 587 4.30 -20.29 30.75
CA VAL A 587 5.28 -20.30 29.66
C VAL A 587 5.61 -18.86 29.26
N ILE A 588 6.84 -18.44 29.50
CA ILE A 588 7.34 -17.13 29.07
C ILE A 588 8.00 -17.29 27.69
N GLU A 589 7.55 -16.49 26.73
CA GLU A 589 8.10 -16.41 25.38
C GLU A 589 8.64 -15.01 25.08
N VAL A 590 9.90 -14.95 24.64
CA VAL A 590 10.49 -13.73 24.06
C VAL A 590 10.70 -13.94 22.57
N SER A 591 10.11 -13.07 21.75
CA SER A 591 10.24 -13.10 20.28
C SER A 591 10.80 -11.79 19.73
N THR A 592 11.57 -11.87 18.65
CA THR A 592 12.11 -10.69 17.96
C THR A 592 12.01 -10.84 16.44
N ARG A 593 11.98 -9.71 15.72
CA ARG A 593 11.88 -9.64 14.27
C ARG A 593 12.97 -8.75 13.67
N GLN A 594 13.56 -9.18 12.57
CA GLN A 594 14.45 -8.36 11.74
C GLN A 594 13.63 -7.47 10.80
N GLN A 595 14.01 -6.19 10.72
CA GLN A 595 13.51 -5.27 9.71
C GLN A 595 14.64 -4.34 9.27
N GLY A 596 14.98 -4.33 7.97
CA GLY A 596 16.18 -3.66 7.48
C GLY A 596 17.46 -4.43 7.85
N GLY A 597 18.55 -3.71 8.18
CA GLY A 597 19.80 -4.28 8.70
C GLY A 597 19.73 -4.74 10.17
N GLU A 598 18.71 -4.29 10.90
CA GLU A 598 18.56 -4.49 12.34
C GLU A 598 18.09 -5.91 12.68
N TYR A 599 18.97 -6.76 13.20
CA TYR A 599 18.61 -8.13 13.59
C TYR A 599 18.12 -8.24 15.03
N GLY A 600 17.07 -9.02 15.24
CA GLY A 600 16.60 -9.40 16.57
C GLY A 600 17.59 -10.27 17.33
N ARG A 601 18.32 -9.65 18.26
CA ARG A 601 19.27 -10.32 19.15
C ARG A 601 18.86 -10.25 20.61
N VAL A 602 18.94 -11.40 21.29
CA VAL A 602 18.64 -11.52 22.74
C VAL A 602 19.81 -12.23 23.44
N ASP A 603 20.28 -11.66 24.54
CA ASP A 603 21.37 -12.20 25.37
C ASP A 603 20.81 -13.09 26.48
N TYR A 604 19.92 -12.54 27.31
CA TYR A 604 19.29 -13.28 28.40
C TYR A 604 17.90 -12.73 28.74
N VAL A 605 17.15 -13.53 29.50
CA VAL A 605 15.92 -13.12 30.19
C VAL A 605 16.12 -13.29 31.69
N GLU A 606 15.72 -12.30 32.50
CA GLU A 606 15.86 -12.32 33.96
C GLU A 606 14.53 -11.98 34.64
N VAL A 607 14.04 -12.86 35.51
CA VAL A 607 12.83 -12.67 36.31
C VAL A 607 13.23 -12.21 37.72
N ARG A 608 12.73 -11.04 38.12
CA ARG A 608 12.99 -10.35 39.40
C ARG A 608 11.69 -10.24 40.19
N THR A 609 11.73 -10.47 41.50
CA THR A 609 10.56 -10.30 42.38
C THR A 609 10.29 -8.82 42.66
N ASP A 610 9.04 -8.36 42.50
CA ASP A 610 8.64 -7.00 42.92
C ASP A 610 8.58 -6.91 44.45
N ASP A 611 9.35 -5.99 45.06
CA ASP A 611 9.40 -5.77 46.51
C ASP A 611 8.36 -4.75 47.04
N GLY A 612 7.32 -4.48 46.24
CA GLY A 612 6.06 -3.89 46.73
C GLY A 612 6.08 -2.38 46.99
N SER A 613 6.53 -1.55 46.04
CA SER A 613 6.39 -0.09 46.15
C SER A 613 5.70 0.57 44.93
N SER A 614 4.35 0.58 44.90
CA SER A 614 3.49 1.63 44.28
C SER A 614 1.96 1.47 44.56
N PRO A 615 1.13 2.55 44.53
CA PRO A 615 -0.22 2.64 45.14
C PRO A 615 -1.43 2.46 44.17
N PRO A 616 -2.69 2.32 44.67
CA PRO A 616 -3.78 1.60 43.99
C PRO A 616 -4.84 2.46 43.25
N SER A 617 -5.57 1.81 42.32
CA SER A 617 -6.69 2.34 41.51
C SER A 617 -8.07 2.34 42.23
N PRO A 618 -9.06 3.18 41.82
CA PRO A 618 -10.44 3.16 42.33
C PRO A 618 -11.48 2.45 41.40
N PRO A 619 -12.71 2.13 41.90
CA PRO A 619 -13.62 1.09 41.37
C PRO A 619 -14.84 1.62 40.55
N PRO A 620 -15.70 0.74 39.94
CA PRO A 620 -16.65 1.09 38.87
C PRO A 620 -18.11 1.35 39.34
N SER A 621 -18.96 1.97 38.51
CA SER A 621 -20.41 2.15 38.78
C SER A 621 -21.34 2.05 37.55
N THR A 622 -22.61 1.72 37.84
CA THR A 622 -23.68 1.02 37.09
C THR A 622 -24.77 1.88 36.38
N GLU A 623 -25.19 1.48 35.16
CA GLU A 623 -26.46 1.55 34.34
C GLU A 623 -27.79 2.30 34.79
N PRO A 624 -28.86 2.54 33.93
CA PRO A 624 -29.07 3.31 32.65
C PRO A 624 -30.44 4.16 32.62
N PRO A 625 -31.17 4.45 31.49
CA PRO A 625 -31.30 5.76 30.77
C PRO A 625 -32.75 6.40 30.77
N PRO A 626 -33.10 7.50 30.01
CA PRO A 626 -33.27 7.50 28.53
C PRO A 626 -32.98 8.81 27.73
N SER A 627 -32.97 8.63 26.40
CA SER A 627 -33.34 9.50 25.26
C SER A 627 -32.31 10.41 24.57
N ASN A 628 -32.01 9.99 23.31
CA ASN A 628 -31.75 10.72 22.06
C ASN A 628 -31.06 12.08 22.12
N GLU A 629 -29.74 12.06 21.91
CA GLU A 629 -28.97 12.89 20.97
C GLU A 629 -27.63 12.16 20.75
N GLU A 630 -27.12 12.09 19.52
CA GLU A 630 -25.77 11.54 19.23
C GLU A 630 -24.71 12.39 19.95
N PRO A 631 -23.79 11.81 20.76
CA PRO A 631 -22.70 12.58 21.36
C PRO A 631 -21.46 12.62 20.45
N PRO A 632 -20.66 13.71 20.52
CA PRO A 632 -19.33 13.78 19.90
C PRO A 632 -18.36 12.76 20.52
N PRO A 633 -17.21 12.46 19.87
CA PRO A 633 -16.30 11.39 20.29
C PRO A 633 -15.85 11.54 21.76
N SER A 634 -15.84 10.44 22.50
CA SER A 634 -15.55 10.44 23.94
C SER A 634 -14.12 10.89 24.26
N SER A 635 -13.99 11.90 25.13
CA SER A 635 -12.75 12.52 25.64
C SER A 635 -11.87 11.63 26.54
N GLY A 636 -12.21 10.34 26.70
CA GLY A 636 -11.54 9.43 27.65
C GLY A 636 -10.10 9.02 27.30
N ASP A 637 -9.70 9.15 26.03
CA ASP A 637 -8.39 8.70 25.52
C ASP A 637 -7.42 9.84 25.17
N LEU A 638 -7.75 11.08 25.57
CA LEU A 638 -6.91 12.25 25.28
C LEU A 638 -6.02 12.59 26.48
N PRO A 639 -4.74 12.93 26.26
CA PRO A 639 -3.88 13.51 27.30
C PRO A 639 -4.56 14.74 27.94
N THR A 640 -4.33 14.98 29.23
CA THR A 640 -4.97 16.09 29.96
C THR A 640 -3.96 17.15 30.41
N LEU A 641 -4.35 18.43 30.41
CA LEU A 641 -3.54 19.54 30.90
C LEU A 641 -4.40 20.52 31.70
N SER A 642 -4.09 20.73 33.00
CA SER A 642 -4.82 21.69 33.84
C SER A 642 -4.23 23.11 33.85
N GLY A 643 -3.09 23.30 33.19
CA GLY A 643 -2.31 24.53 33.11
C GLY A 643 -0.82 24.23 32.89
N GLY A 644 -0.06 25.19 32.37
CA GLY A 644 1.35 24.99 32.03
C GLY A 644 1.54 24.37 30.65
N ARG A 645 2.63 23.61 30.44
CA ARG A 645 3.06 23.15 29.11
C ARG A 645 2.82 21.67 28.88
N ILE A 646 2.38 21.33 27.67
CA ILE A 646 2.42 19.98 27.09
C ILE A 646 3.35 20.00 25.87
N GLU A 647 4.37 19.13 25.87
CA GLU A 647 5.23 18.93 24.70
C GLU A 647 4.39 18.30 23.56
N ALA A 648 4.66 18.69 22.32
CA ALA A 648 3.77 18.33 21.23
C ALA A 648 3.71 16.81 21.02
N GLU A 649 4.81 16.10 21.21
CA GLU A 649 4.85 14.64 21.13
C GLU A 649 4.08 13.91 22.24
N ALA A 650 3.63 14.62 23.27
CA ALA A 650 2.80 14.10 24.35
C ALA A 650 1.30 14.31 24.11
N MET A 651 0.91 15.00 23.04
CA MET A 651 -0.50 15.12 22.60
C MET A 651 -0.95 13.84 21.87
N LYS A 652 -2.26 13.66 21.69
CA LYS A 652 -2.76 12.64 20.74
C LYS A 652 -2.58 13.17 19.33
N LEU A 653 -1.66 12.57 18.58
CA LEU A 653 -1.24 13.02 17.27
C LEU A 653 -1.97 12.29 16.15
N ASP A 654 -2.40 13.04 15.13
CA ASP A 654 -2.82 12.55 13.82
C ASP A 654 -2.04 13.32 12.73
N GLY A 655 -1.55 12.61 11.70
CA GLY A 655 -0.77 13.22 10.61
C GLY A 655 0.60 13.82 10.97
N TYR A 656 1.02 13.79 12.25
CA TYR A 656 2.32 14.25 12.72
C TYR A 656 3.34 13.12 12.89
N SER A 657 4.61 13.41 12.58
CA SER A 657 5.78 12.59 12.92
C SER A 657 6.63 13.29 13.98
N VAL A 658 7.25 12.55 14.90
CA VAL A 658 8.10 13.12 15.97
C VAL A 658 9.57 13.16 15.49
N GLU A 659 10.19 14.34 15.50
CA GLU A 659 11.60 14.55 15.15
C GLU A 659 12.41 15.00 16.38
N SER A 660 13.62 14.45 16.55
CA SER A 660 14.55 14.88 17.60
C SER A 660 15.42 16.05 17.11
N ARG A 661 15.43 17.18 17.83
CA ARG A 661 16.30 18.34 17.57
C ARG A 661 16.71 19.04 18.85
N ALA A 662 17.98 19.43 18.95
CA ALA A 662 18.51 20.14 20.12
C ALA A 662 17.88 21.53 20.37
N ALA A 663 17.24 22.13 19.35
CA ALA A 663 16.56 23.43 19.46
C ALA A 663 15.13 23.33 20.04
N SER A 664 14.63 22.11 20.18
CA SER A 664 13.29 21.79 20.68
C SER A 664 13.26 21.72 22.20
N SER A 665 12.13 22.11 22.82
CA SER A 665 11.88 21.84 24.24
C SER A 665 11.82 20.32 24.43
N GLY A 666 12.41 19.78 25.50
CA GLY A 666 12.51 18.33 25.68
C GLY A 666 13.34 17.56 24.64
N GLY A 667 13.90 18.24 23.63
CA GLY A 667 14.72 17.65 22.56
C GLY A 667 13.93 17.04 21.40
N LYS A 668 12.60 17.15 21.38
CA LYS A 668 11.71 16.60 20.34
C LYS A 668 10.64 17.63 19.95
N HIS A 669 10.15 17.52 18.72
CA HIS A 669 9.02 18.31 18.21
C HIS A 669 8.25 17.45 17.20
N VAL A 670 7.05 17.89 16.82
CA VAL A 670 6.26 17.22 15.78
C VAL A 670 6.38 17.94 14.43
N LYS A 671 6.25 17.19 13.33
CA LYS A 671 6.29 17.68 11.95
C LYS A 671 5.31 16.92 11.07
N THR A 672 4.53 17.65 10.27
CA THR A 672 3.66 17.07 9.22
C THR A 672 4.20 17.35 7.82
N PHE A 673 3.91 16.44 6.89
CA PHE A 673 4.20 16.54 5.45
C PHE A 673 2.93 16.84 4.62
N SER A 674 1.77 17.02 5.26
CA SER A 674 0.52 17.40 4.62
C SER A 674 -0.36 18.21 5.58
N GLU A 675 -1.19 17.56 6.38
CA GLU A 675 -1.91 18.14 7.51
C GLU A 675 -1.58 17.31 8.76
N GLY A 676 -1.56 17.92 9.93
CA GLY A 676 -1.39 17.21 11.19
C GLY A 676 -2.12 17.93 12.30
N SER A 677 -2.58 17.19 13.30
CA SER A 677 -3.25 17.72 14.48
C SER A 677 -2.77 17.04 15.77
N GLY A 678 -2.71 17.82 16.84
CA GLY A 678 -2.41 17.36 18.19
C GLY A 678 -3.54 17.77 19.13
N LYS A 679 -4.13 16.79 19.83
CA LYS A 679 -5.27 16.99 20.73
C LYS A 679 -4.92 16.68 22.19
N PHE A 680 -5.48 17.46 23.10
CA PHE A 680 -5.48 17.20 24.55
C PHE A 680 -6.71 17.85 25.21
N VAL A 681 -7.08 17.40 26.40
CA VAL A 681 -8.22 17.92 27.17
C VAL A 681 -7.72 18.92 28.21
N PHE A 682 -8.33 20.11 28.25
CA PHE A 682 -8.09 21.08 29.30
C PHE A 682 -8.83 20.67 30.58
N THR A 683 -8.13 20.64 31.72
CA THR A 683 -8.69 20.24 33.02
C THR A 683 -8.51 21.29 34.10
N GLY A 684 -8.19 22.53 33.72
CA GLY A 684 -7.93 23.65 34.63
C GLY A 684 -9.19 24.39 35.07
N ASP A 685 -8.97 25.54 35.73
CA ASP A 685 -10.06 26.41 36.18
C ASP A 685 -10.77 27.07 34.98
N THR A 686 -12.10 27.08 34.97
CA THR A 686 -12.89 27.81 33.96
C THR A 686 -12.54 29.30 33.94
N GLY A 687 -12.28 29.85 32.75
CA GLY A 687 -12.05 31.28 32.57
C GLY A 687 -11.32 31.63 31.27
N ASP A 688 -10.89 32.88 31.14
CA ASP A 688 -10.07 33.32 30.02
C ASP A 688 -8.61 32.90 30.23
N HIS A 689 -8.08 32.10 29.30
CA HIS A 689 -6.70 31.61 29.29
C HIS A 689 -5.94 32.07 28.05
N GLN A 690 -4.61 32.08 28.13
CA GLN A 690 -3.76 32.22 26.96
C GLN A 690 -3.28 30.86 26.47
N ILE A 691 -3.51 30.57 25.19
CA ILE A 691 -2.97 29.40 24.49
C ILE A 691 -1.72 29.84 23.74
N VAL A 692 -0.56 29.36 24.16
CA VAL A 692 0.74 29.65 23.55
C VAL A 692 1.20 28.44 22.73
N VAL A 693 1.37 28.62 21.42
CA VAL A 693 1.87 27.57 20.52
C VAL A 693 3.29 27.94 20.08
N ARG A 694 4.27 27.09 20.40
CA ARG A 694 5.63 27.23 19.86
C ARG A 694 5.74 26.45 18.55
N TYR A 695 6.03 27.15 17.46
CA TYR A 695 6.03 26.60 16.09
C TYR A 695 7.28 27.07 15.32
N ASN A 696 7.61 26.39 14.23
CA ASN A 696 8.71 26.79 13.33
C ASN A 696 8.15 27.39 12.04
N ASP A 697 8.55 28.63 11.73
CA ASP A 697 8.19 29.38 10.53
C ASP A 697 9.42 29.40 9.59
N GLU A 698 9.41 28.56 8.56
CA GLU A 698 10.57 28.34 7.68
C GLU A 698 10.62 29.37 6.54
N SER A 699 11.70 29.38 5.77
CA SER A 699 11.89 30.37 4.69
C SER A 699 11.43 29.89 3.32
N ASP A 700 10.79 28.73 3.25
CA ASP A 700 10.50 27.99 2.03
C ASP A 700 9.06 27.47 2.01
N GLY A 701 8.06 28.34 1.94
CA GLY A 701 6.68 27.93 1.69
C GLY A 701 5.63 28.93 2.15
N ALA A 702 4.41 28.44 2.36
CA ALA A 702 3.25 29.20 2.77
C ALA A 702 2.35 28.38 3.72
N GLY A 703 2.96 27.63 4.64
CA GLY A 703 2.23 26.79 5.59
C GLY A 703 1.33 27.60 6.54
N SER A 704 0.52 26.90 7.33
CA SER A 704 -0.35 27.56 8.29
C SER A 704 -0.57 26.72 9.56
N GLY A 705 -0.94 27.38 10.64
CA GLY A 705 -1.41 26.75 11.88
C GLY A 705 -2.79 27.25 12.29
N THR A 706 -3.54 26.40 12.98
CA THR A 706 -4.88 26.69 13.50
C THR A 706 -5.00 26.14 14.93
N VAL A 707 -5.69 26.89 15.80
CA VAL A 707 -6.10 26.42 17.14
C VAL A 707 -7.62 26.29 17.18
N LEU A 708 -8.11 25.15 17.64
CA LEU A 708 -9.53 24.88 17.89
C LEU A 708 -9.77 24.53 19.36
N VAL A 709 -10.95 24.90 19.86
CA VAL A 709 -11.50 24.49 21.15
C VAL A 709 -12.87 23.89 20.88
N ASP A 710 -13.06 22.61 21.20
CA ASP A 710 -14.27 21.84 20.89
C ASP A 710 -14.72 21.98 19.42
N ASP A 711 -13.77 21.77 18.50
CA ASP A 711 -13.92 21.89 17.05
C ASP A 711 -14.29 23.31 16.54
N ALA A 712 -14.38 24.30 17.42
CA ALA A 712 -14.54 25.70 17.05
C ALA A 712 -13.18 26.39 16.87
N GLU A 713 -12.94 26.98 15.69
CA GLU A 713 -11.71 27.72 15.42
C GLU A 713 -11.60 28.96 16.33
N VAL A 714 -10.54 29.00 17.14
CA VAL A 714 -10.15 30.18 17.92
C VAL A 714 -9.38 31.16 17.03
N SER A 715 -8.43 30.65 16.24
CA SER A 715 -7.63 31.45 15.32
C SER A 715 -6.82 30.58 14.36
N ALA A 716 -6.46 31.16 13.21
CA ALA A 716 -5.50 30.62 12.27
C ALA A 716 -4.41 31.66 11.93
N TRP A 717 -3.20 31.19 11.62
CA TRP A 717 -2.10 32.07 11.20
C TRP A 717 -1.26 31.44 10.08
N PRO A 718 -0.81 32.26 9.10
CA PRO A 718 0.15 31.81 8.11
C PRO A 718 1.56 31.77 8.71
N PHE A 719 2.40 30.92 8.13
CA PHE A 719 3.84 30.91 8.35
C PHE A 719 4.49 31.76 7.24
N ASP A 720 4.49 33.08 7.42
CA ASP A 720 4.85 34.05 6.38
C ASP A 720 5.98 34.99 6.80
N LYS A 721 6.65 34.69 7.93
CA LYS A 721 7.64 35.60 8.54
C LYS A 721 9.06 35.08 8.44
N SER A 722 9.25 33.80 8.16
CA SER A 722 10.56 33.12 8.05
C SER A 722 11.44 33.35 9.28
N THR A 723 10.83 33.32 10.46
CA THR A 723 11.48 33.67 11.73
C THR A 723 12.20 32.49 12.38
N GLY A 724 12.07 31.28 11.84
CA GLY A 724 12.40 30.04 12.55
C GLY A 724 11.46 29.81 13.73
N TRP A 725 11.97 29.21 14.80
CA TRP A 725 11.19 28.90 16.00
C TRP A 725 10.67 30.17 16.71
N GLY A 726 9.35 30.31 16.76
CA GLY A 726 8.64 31.42 17.39
C GLY A 726 7.42 30.95 18.20
N GLN A 727 6.72 31.90 18.82
CA GLN A 727 5.48 31.65 19.56
C GLN A 727 4.32 32.45 18.97
N ARG A 728 3.13 31.85 18.97
CA ARG A 728 1.85 32.55 18.84
C ARG A 728 1.07 32.43 20.14
N VAL A 729 0.33 33.48 20.47
CA VAL A 729 -0.48 33.56 21.68
C VAL A 729 -1.91 33.89 21.26
N PHE A 730 -2.85 33.07 21.70
CA PHE A 730 -4.28 33.23 21.48
C PHE A 730 -4.98 33.37 22.83
N THR A 731 -6.12 34.07 22.87
CA THR A 731 -6.95 34.16 24.07
C THR A 731 -8.26 33.45 23.80
N ALA A 732 -8.61 32.50 24.65
CA ALA A 732 -9.85 31.73 24.58
C ALA A 732 -10.44 31.61 25.98
N SER A 733 -11.77 31.61 26.08
CA SER A 733 -12.46 31.19 27.30
C SER A 733 -12.51 29.66 27.26
N LEU A 734 -11.94 29.01 28.29
CA LEU A 734 -11.88 27.56 28.40
C LEU A 734 -12.67 27.08 29.60
N ASP A 735 -13.40 25.99 29.43
CA ASP A 735 -14.05 25.21 30.48
C ASP A 735 -13.30 23.90 30.74
N SER A 736 -13.34 23.41 31.98
CA SER A 736 -12.77 22.11 32.33
C SER A 736 -13.51 21.00 31.56
N GLY A 737 -12.80 20.29 30.69
CA GLY A 737 -13.35 19.30 29.77
C GLY A 737 -13.19 19.63 28.29
N ASP A 738 -12.88 20.89 27.95
CA ASP A 738 -12.70 21.32 26.56
C ASP A 738 -11.54 20.57 25.87
N VAL A 739 -11.76 20.17 24.61
CA VAL A 739 -10.72 19.60 23.77
C VAL A 739 -10.00 20.71 23.02
N ILE A 740 -8.71 20.85 23.28
CA ILE A 740 -7.84 21.77 22.54
C ILE A 740 -7.15 21.00 21.43
N GLU A 741 -7.30 21.48 20.20
CA GLU A 741 -6.62 20.97 19.02
C GLU A 741 -5.71 22.05 18.44
N VAL A 742 -4.45 21.70 18.17
CA VAL A 742 -3.57 22.51 17.34
C VAL A 742 -3.26 21.74 16.07
N SER A 743 -3.61 22.32 14.94
CA SER A 743 -3.39 21.73 13.62
C SER A 743 -2.47 22.59 12.77
N THR A 744 -1.68 21.95 11.90
CA THR A 744 -0.83 22.66 10.93
C THR A 744 -0.90 21.99 9.56
N ARG A 745 -0.63 22.80 8.53
CA ARG A 745 -0.62 22.38 7.13
C ARG A 745 0.69 22.75 6.46
N GLN A 746 1.24 21.79 5.71
CA GLN A 746 2.39 21.98 4.84
C GLN A 746 1.95 22.58 3.51
N GLN A 747 2.65 23.63 3.07
CA GLN A 747 2.42 24.23 1.75
C GLN A 747 3.72 24.86 1.24
N GLY A 748 4.05 24.61 -0.03
CA GLY A 748 5.16 25.29 -0.70
C GLY A 748 6.57 24.90 -0.23
N GLY A 749 6.73 23.79 0.50
CA GLY A 749 8.00 23.33 1.09
C GLY A 749 8.02 23.43 2.62
N GLU A 750 7.19 24.29 3.19
CA GLU A 750 7.23 24.66 4.60
C GLU A 750 6.43 23.69 5.44
N TYR A 751 7.13 22.88 6.24
CA TYR A 751 6.46 21.89 7.08
C TYR A 751 5.85 22.52 8.33
N GLY A 752 4.63 22.09 8.66
CA GLY A 752 4.00 22.41 9.92
C GLY A 752 4.70 21.72 11.09
N ARG A 753 5.46 22.49 11.87
CA ARG A 753 6.16 22.00 13.07
C ARG A 753 5.67 22.68 14.33
N ILE A 754 5.39 21.87 15.35
CA ILE A 754 5.01 22.33 16.69
C ILE A 754 5.98 21.72 17.69
N ASP A 755 6.51 22.53 18.59
CA ASP A 755 7.36 22.09 19.70
C ASP A 755 6.50 21.78 20.93
N TYR A 756 5.71 22.74 21.39
CA TYR A 756 4.80 22.57 22.52
C TYR A 756 3.59 23.50 22.46
N VAL A 757 2.61 23.18 23.29
CA VAL A 757 1.48 24.05 23.63
C VAL A 757 1.54 24.37 25.13
N GLU A 758 1.28 25.62 25.50
CA GLU A 758 1.29 26.08 26.89
C GLU A 758 0.04 26.90 27.19
N ILE A 759 -0.63 26.60 28.31
CA ILE A 759 -1.83 27.28 28.80
C ILE A 759 -1.46 28.13 30.03
N ILE A 760 -1.73 29.44 29.96
CA ILE A 760 -1.37 30.45 30.99
C ILE A 760 -2.60 31.16 31.53
#